data_AF-A0A5A8C632-F1
#
_entry.id   AF-A0A5A8C632-F1
#
_cell.length_a   1.000
_cell.length_b   1.000
_cell.length_c   1.000
_cell.angle_alpha   90.00
_cell.angle_beta   90.00
_cell.angle_gamma   90.00
#
_symmetry.space_group_name_H-M   'P 1'
#
loop_
_entity.id
_entity.type
_entity.pdbx_description
1 polymer ?
#
loop_
_entity_poly.entity_id
_entity_poly.type
_entity_poly.pdbx_seq_one_letter_code
_entity_poly.pdbx_strand_id
1 'polypeptide(L)'
;MVRYRRPSVASIGPGAPQAPTLGGQVVVIRGKDLGPTRPVVHLGPYNCTVLSSSMTAVECRTSHGQGVSLPVAVAVRDQTSDDGVRYSYNRPVVQAVVPAHGPTSGRTRPTISADRMTEIPGERLVVTVVGADLGTSGAVELRPSEALLDAGVGMVIAVPAEDVLLHNDTTIRFFMPEGFGEDLTVRVTVGGQASREAVTFSYDPPVVDGVSRADKDPAACQDRERVYLVNLPGGATREASRYVPAECFDTRGGYALLVEGESFGRSGAFVSIGGRECRVVSQTHNRITCEAPQGFGDRLGVHVSIGNRRNAPSAGAVFAYDPPIVTSLMPNTPDALGERVVIRGKNFGWEPTAVAITVNDIPCEGAEWLNDGSLQCSPATDVVGPKNVTILVANRTEPFVLYDFEEMFITECKAPLYYGLRGEECLKCSVDALGANCSDGDEQIEGYTSERCSQCVQGKYYRINGECEKCPDQPWLIFVLFFLAAAVLSFAAWMLNARQVNIAFVAIGVDYFQVLALFARARVRWPNILKGLFRWLSAFNLNIELAAPECAIPEVTFSLKWFLVMALPVTAAGLLLSVFGASYAYKAFIKRVAAKDRSSHAHALVSVFIVMMYVGYLTLTRMTLDVFNCSPTDPPDGNLYMSGMTDVVCFESDVHLTLFPFGLVAMVVYVAAYPLLSLLVLRRNKLIVKRDQATYWIALILLRKFLIAFTALMFRSTPSYQLAFSLLVMFGAYALQVRNLPYMSPSDYDRTVRHHLLQAGIADTLHTRSDHWRIREEMTAVEEAYNPGGSRTGTWRDAALGAAVADLEEDKATNVSFAMFLVDYNAVESVLLACGVLVNLSGIMFLSNRFNDPELMSYYTEEYDQLAIAVATLILLSCVYFGLLLAFEVFFMLNPERAAWCVALCTTRAKREKMAKKISGEDDKTKARASAGAGGKTVGDIHMEQSAFVSSRAASETAQADVAGGVLDSEDPPDKHQWAAVRAHAKTLQTSVEELRSQSRKARTLGSARQQAAKRDAAARTSEKATSADGSELVYYWHKASKMLSRSKPLV
;
A
#
# COMPACT_ATOMS: atom_id res chain seq x y z
N MET A 1 59.94 -63.28 -112.32
CA MET A 1 59.11 -62.53 -111.35
C MET A 1 59.70 -61.13 -111.22
N VAL A 2 59.05 -60.09 -111.76
CA VAL A 2 59.53 -58.71 -111.64
C VAL A 2 58.98 -58.15 -110.33
N ARG A 3 59.84 -57.84 -109.35
CA ARG A 3 59.46 -57.14 -108.12
C ARG A 3 59.68 -55.64 -108.31
N TYR A 4 58.62 -54.85 -108.24
CA TYR A 4 58.71 -53.39 -108.23
C TYR A 4 59.34 -52.90 -106.93
N ARG A 5 60.06 -51.77 -106.97
CA ARG A 5 60.59 -51.12 -105.77
C ARG A 5 59.44 -50.61 -104.90
N ARG A 6 59.66 -50.66 -103.58
CA ARG A 6 58.74 -50.14 -102.58
C ARG A 6 58.68 -48.60 -102.66
N PRO A 7 57.49 -47.98 -102.56
CA PRO A 7 57.39 -46.52 -102.48
C PRO A 7 58.18 -45.99 -101.27
N SER A 8 58.87 -44.87 -101.41
CA SER A 8 59.59 -44.21 -100.31
C SER A 8 59.13 -42.76 -100.17
N VAL A 9 58.69 -42.36 -98.97
CA VAL A 9 58.27 -40.98 -98.69
C VAL A 9 59.47 -40.20 -98.16
N ALA A 10 59.78 -39.06 -98.77
CA ALA A 10 60.90 -38.19 -98.40
C ALA A 10 60.45 -36.98 -97.58
N SER A 11 59.31 -36.37 -97.93
CA SER A 11 58.74 -35.23 -97.21
C SER A 11 57.26 -35.03 -97.50
N ILE A 12 56.61 -34.22 -96.67
CA ILE A 12 55.25 -33.73 -96.85
C ILE A 12 55.26 -32.19 -96.67
N GLY A 13 54.64 -31.43 -97.57
CA GLY A 13 54.55 -29.95 -97.51
C GLY A 13 53.67 -29.37 -98.63
N PRO A 14 53.63 -28.05 -98.88
CA PRO A 14 53.10 -27.03 -97.96
C PRO A 14 51.60 -27.30 -97.64
N GLY A 15 51.25 -27.07 -96.38
CA GLY A 15 49.95 -27.38 -95.79
C GLY A 15 50.10 -27.81 -94.31
N ALA A 16 51.18 -28.52 -94.00
CA ALA A 16 51.55 -28.84 -92.62
C ALA A 16 51.53 -27.69 -91.58
N PRO A 17 51.69 -26.37 -91.91
CA PRO A 17 51.56 -25.30 -90.91
C PRO A 17 50.14 -25.01 -90.42
N GLN A 18 49.12 -25.34 -91.21
CA GLN A 18 47.71 -25.17 -90.87
C GLN A 18 47.01 -26.48 -91.19
N ALA A 19 47.11 -27.46 -90.31
CA ALA A 19 46.56 -28.79 -90.52
C ALA A 19 45.23 -28.94 -89.75
N PRO A 20 44.13 -28.29 -90.17
CA PRO A 20 42.93 -28.26 -89.37
C PRO A 20 42.34 -29.66 -89.18
N THR A 21 41.75 -29.93 -88.02
CA THR A 21 41.17 -31.25 -87.74
C THR A 21 39.98 -31.58 -88.66
N LEU A 22 39.28 -30.55 -89.16
CA LEU A 22 38.21 -30.67 -90.16
C LEU A 22 38.69 -31.29 -91.48
N GLY A 23 40.00 -31.25 -91.75
CA GLY A 23 40.60 -31.64 -93.01
C GLY A 23 40.33 -30.63 -94.13
N GLY A 24 40.36 -31.09 -95.37
CA GLY A 24 40.13 -30.24 -96.56
C GLY A 24 41.38 -29.52 -97.07
N GLN A 25 42.48 -29.60 -96.32
CA GLN A 25 43.77 -29.09 -96.76
C GLN A 25 44.37 -29.98 -97.84
N VAL A 26 44.96 -29.35 -98.85
CA VAL A 26 45.78 -30.04 -99.85
C VAL A 26 47.22 -30.14 -99.35
N VAL A 27 47.76 -31.35 -99.30
CA VAL A 27 49.15 -31.64 -98.95
C VAL A 27 49.87 -32.34 -100.10
N VAL A 28 51.14 -32.02 -100.30
CA VAL A 28 51.99 -32.64 -101.32
C VAL A 28 53.02 -33.54 -100.64
N ILE A 29 52.90 -34.84 -100.90
CA ILE A 29 53.83 -35.87 -100.44
C ILE A 29 54.88 -36.09 -101.53
N ARG A 30 56.16 -35.87 -101.23
CA ARG A 30 57.28 -36.06 -102.16
C ARG A 30 58.05 -37.31 -101.80
N GLY A 31 58.47 -38.07 -102.81
CA GLY A 31 59.10 -39.37 -102.62
C GLY A 31 59.64 -39.98 -103.91
N LYS A 32 59.86 -41.29 -103.88
CA LYS A 32 60.24 -42.11 -105.05
C LYS A 32 59.30 -43.31 -105.14
N ASP A 33 59.07 -43.79 -106.36
CA ASP A 33 58.27 -44.99 -106.64
C ASP A 33 56.82 -44.92 -106.09
N LEU A 34 56.23 -43.71 -106.01
CA LEU A 34 54.90 -43.47 -105.39
C LEU A 34 53.69 -43.93 -106.25
N GLY A 35 53.94 -44.46 -107.45
CA GLY A 35 52.92 -45.00 -108.34
C GLY A 35 52.08 -43.93 -109.08
N PRO A 36 52.01 -43.94 -110.42
CA PRO A 36 51.30 -42.91 -111.18
C PRO A 36 49.78 -43.12 -111.24
N THR A 37 49.27 -44.29 -110.84
CA THR A 37 47.83 -44.61 -110.89
C THR A 37 47.34 -45.20 -109.57
N ARG A 38 46.39 -44.51 -108.93
CA ARG A 38 45.66 -44.94 -107.72
C ARG A 38 46.52 -45.34 -106.51
N PRO A 39 47.47 -44.50 -106.04
CA PRO A 39 48.02 -44.70 -104.70
C PRO A 39 46.95 -44.45 -103.63
N VAL A 40 47.03 -45.15 -102.51
CA VAL A 40 46.24 -44.87 -101.29
C VAL A 40 47.16 -44.21 -100.28
N VAL A 41 46.74 -43.07 -99.75
CA VAL A 41 47.52 -42.31 -98.77
C VAL A 41 46.83 -42.35 -97.42
N HIS A 42 47.59 -42.72 -96.40
CA HIS A 42 47.16 -42.70 -95.00
C HIS A 42 48.03 -41.74 -94.18
N LEU A 43 47.37 -40.95 -93.34
CA LEU A 43 47.97 -40.10 -92.32
C LEU A 43 47.59 -40.71 -90.96
N GLY A 44 48.39 -41.64 -90.47
CA GLY A 44 47.99 -42.52 -89.38
C GLY A 44 46.73 -43.33 -89.75
N PRO A 45 45.64 -43.26 -88.97
CA PRO A 45 44.38 -43.95 -89.29
C PRO A 45 43.51 -43.21 -90.32
N TYR A 46 43.86 -41.97 -90.69
CA TYR A 46 43.02 -41.11 -91.54
C TYR A 46 43.41 -41.24 -93.01
N ASN A 47 42.42 -41.26 -93.89
CA ASN A 47 42.67 -41.32 -95.33
C ASN A 47 42.98 -39.92 -95.89
N CYS A 48 43.82 -39.85 -96.91
CA CYS A 48 44.01 -38.62 -97.68
C CYS A 48 43.52 -38.87 -99.11
N THR A 49 42.46 -38.15 -99.51
CA THR A 49 41.87 -38.26 -100.85
C THR A 49 42.83 -37.76 -101.91
N VAL A 50 43.41 -38.68 -102.70
CA VAL A 50 44.38 -38.34 -103.75
C VAL A 50 43.73 -37.49 -104.85
N LEU A 51 44.29 -36.31 -105.10
CA LEU A 51 43.89 -35.39 -106.17
C LEU A 51 44.72 -35.64 -107.43
N SER A 52 46.02 -35.79 -107.28
CA SER A 52 46.96 -36.08 -108.37
C SER A 52 48.10 -36.98 -107.87
N SER A 53 48.61 -37.86 -108.74
CA SER A 53 49.71 -38.76 -108.39
C SER A 53 50.70 -38.93 -109.54
N SER A 54 51.98 -38.95 -109.22
CA SER A 54 53.10 -39.20 -110.13
C SER A 54 54.12 -40.14 -109.46
N MET A 55 55.17 -40.53 -110.18
CA MET A 55 56.24 -41.37 -109.61
C MET A 55 56.98 -40.70 -108.44
N THR A 56 56.98 -39.36 -108.35
CA THR A 56 57.79 -38.59 -107.38
C THR A 56 56.97 -37.73 -106.42
N ALA A 57 55.67 -37.52 -106.69
CA ALA A 57 54.81 -36.69 -105.87
C ALA A 57 53.35 -37.17 -105.89
N VAL A 58 52.70 -37.15 -104.73
CA VAL A 58 51.26 -37.38 -104.57
C VAL A 58 50.66 -36.15 -103.88
N GLU A 59 49.71 -35.53 -104.54
CA GLU A 59 48.90 -34.45 -103.99
C GLU A 59 47.59 -35.05 -103.49
N CYS A 60 47.26 -34.82 -102.23
CA CYS A 60 46.04 -35.35 -101.65
C CYS A 60 45.40 -34.31 -100.74
N ARG A 61 44.06 -34.35 -100.68
CA ARG A 61 43.26 -33.57 -99.74
C ARG A 61 43.05 -34.38 -98.48
N THR A 62 43.43 -33.83 -97.33
CA THR A 62 43.27 -34.47 -96.03
C THR A 62 41.78 -34.68 -95.71
N SER A 63 41.44 -35.81 -95.11
CA SER A 63 40.14 -36.01 -94.49
C SER A 63 40.14 -35.49 -93.05
N HIS A 64 38.96 -35.44 -92.44
CA HIS A 64 38.80 -35.15 -91.04
C HIS A 64 39.69 -36.07 -90.19
N GLY A 65 40.56 -35.52 -89.35
CA GLY A 65 41.51 -36.27 -88.56
C GLY A 65 42.07 -35.49 -87.39
N GLN A 66 42.78 -36.18 -86.51
CA GLN A 66 43.35 -35.61 -85.29
C GLN A 66 44.59 -36.40 -84.89
N GLY A 67 45.57 -35.76 -84.26
CA GLY A 67 46.78 -36.46 -83.84
C GLY A 67 48.06 -35.66 -84.06
N VAL A 68 49.07 -35.95 -83.24
CA VAL A 68 50.44 -35.48 -83.43
C VAL A 68 51.34 -36.63 -83.84
N SER A 69 52.34 -36.35 -84.68
CA SER A 69 53.36 -37.32 -85.10
C SER A 69 52.78 -38.59 -85.73
N LEU A 70 51.75 -38.45 -86.57
CA LEU A 70 51.13 -39.56 -87.28
C LEU A 70 52.03 -40.03 -88.44
N PRO A 71 52.20 -41.35 -88.65
CA PRO A 71 53.01 -41.88 -89.74
C PRO A 71 52.33 -41.60 -91.10
N VAL A 72 53.11 -41.12 -92.07
CA VAL A 72 52.64 -40.91 -93.45
C VAL A 72 52.95 -42.14 -94.27
N ALA A 73 51.92 -42.87 -94.69
CA ALA A 73 52.04 -44.09 -95.47
C ALA A 73 51.40 -43.92 -96.85
N VAL A 74 52.16 -44.25 -97.90
CA VAL A 74 51.66 -44.35 -99.28
C VAL A 74 51.66 -45.82 -99.68
N ALA A 75 50.48 -46.38 -99.95
CA ALA A 75 50.30 -47.74 -100.42
C ALA A 75 50.05 -47.76 -101.93
N VAL A 76 50.84 -48.57 -102.65
CA VAL A 76 50.73 -48.80 -104.09
C VAL A 76 50.55 -50.30 -104.29
N ARG A 77 49.32 -50.73 -104.57
CA ARG A 77 48.91 -52.15 -104.57
C ARG A 77 49.29 -52.82 -103.24
N ASP A 78 50.12 -53.86 -103.26
CA ASP A 78 50.51 -54.67 -102.09
C ASP A 78 51.75 -54.14 -101.35
N GLN A 79 52.25 -52.95 -101.71
CA GLN A 79 53.44 -52.36 -101.09
C GLN A 79 53.12 -51.03 -100.41
N THR A 80 53.58 -50.88 -99.17
CA THR A 80 53.44 -49.65 -98.36
C THR A 80 54.80 -49.02 -98.12
N SER A 81 54.85 -47.68 -98.10
CA SER A 81 56.09 -46.94 -97.87
C SER A 81 56.64 -47.08 -96.46
N ASP A 82 57.93 -46.82 -96.29
CA ASP A 82 58.60 -46.88 -94.98
C ASP A 82 58.14 -45.75 -94.04
N ASP A 83 58.18 -46.02 -92.72
CA ASP A 83 57.60 -45.17 -91.67
C ASP A 83 58.54 -44.04 -91.18
N GLY A 84 59.03 -43.21 -92.12
CA GLY A 84 60.01 -42.16 -91.82
C GLY A 84 59.45 -40.74 -91.69
N VAL A 85 58.30 -40.46 -92.32
CA VAL A 85 57.73 -39.10 -92.39
C VAL A 85 56.52 -38.99 -91.47
N ARG A 86 56.41 -37.85 -90.77
CA ARG A 86 55.37 -37.58 -89.77
C ARG A 86 54.48 -36.43 -90.23
N TYR A 87 53.20 -36.52 -89.91
CA TYR A 87 52.20 -35.46 -90.09
C TYR A 87 51.49 -35.19 -88.77
N SER A 88 51.21 -33.93 -88.46
CA SER A 88 50.47 -33.56 -87.25
C SER A 88 49.34 -32.64 -87.66
N TYR A 89 48.14 -32.94 -87.16
CA TYR A 89 47.04 -31.99 -87.19
C TYR A 89 47.30 -30.87 -86.18
N ASN A 90 46.61 -29.75 -86.36
CA ASN A 90 46.64 -28.62 -85.45
C ASN A 90 46.25 -29.06 -84.05
N ARG A 91 46.86 -28.41 -83.06
CA ARG A 91 46.47 -28.57 -81.66
C ARG A 91 45.12 -27.88 -81.40
N PRO A 92 44.28 -28.38 -80.49
CA PRO A 92 43.02 -27.73 -80.18
C PRO A 92 43.23 -26.33 -79.58
N VAL A 93 42.34 -25.39 -79.94
CA VAL A 93 42.29 -24.03 -79.40
C VAL A 93 40.90 -23.79 -78.84
N VAL A 94 40.82 -23.47 -77.55
CA VAL A 94 39.56 -23.11 -76.89
C VAL A 94 39.43 -21.59 -76.94
N GLN A 95 38.34 -21.09 -77.54
CA GLN A 95 38.10 -19.65 -77.69
C GLN A 95 37.09 -19.13 -76.67
N ALA A 96 36.07 -19.92 -76.35
CA ALA A 96 35.05 -19.55 -75.37
C ALA A 96 34.42 -20.79 -74.72
N VAL A 97 33.88 -20.59 -73.53
CA VAL A 97 33.03 -21.56 -72.83
C VAL A 97 31.76 -20.85 -72.38
N VAL A 98 30.60 -21.43 -72.71
CA VAL A 98 29.29 -20.83 -72.44
C VAL A 98 28.36 -21.88 -71.82
N PRO A 99 27.79 -21.63 -70.63
CA PRO A 99 28.11 -20.53 -69.72
C PRO A 99 29.54 -20.64 -69.15
N ALA A 100 30.12 -19.51 -68.72
CA ALA A 100 31.46 -19.48 -68.11
C ALA A 100 31.46 -19.86 -66.62
N HIS A 101 30.29 -20.07 -66.04
CA HIS A 101 30.12 -20.52 -64.68
C HIS A 101 28.83 -21.32 -64.49
N GLY A 102 28.69 -21.97 -63.33
CA GLY A 102 27.47 -22.67 -62.94
C GLY A 102 27.55 -23.36 -61.57
N PRO A 103 26.45 -23.93 -61.08
CA PRO A 103 26.36 -24.51 -59.74
C PRO A 103 27.18 -25.78 -59.60
N THR A 104 27.69 -26.06 -58.39
CA THR A 104 28.53 -27.25 -58.10
C THR A 104 27.90 -28.59 -58.50
N SER A 105 26.56 -28.67 -58.58
CA SER A 105 25.80 -29.85 -58.98
C SER A 105 25.76 -30.11 -60.49
N GLY A 106 26.18 -29.13 -61.31
CA GLY A 106 25.97 -29.15 -62.75
C GLY A 106 24.50 -29.15 -63.17
N ARG A 107 23.58 -28.78 -62.26
CA ARG A 107 22.13 -28.81 -62.47
C ARG A 107 21.49 -27.50 -62.04
N THR A 108 20.35 -27.15 -62.63
CA THR A 108 19.51 -26.05 -62.12
C THR A 108 19.05 -26.32 -60.69
N ARG A 109 18.56 -25.28 -60.00
CA ARG A 109 18.02 -25.44 -58.65
C ARG A 109 16.92 -26.52 -58.63
N PRO A 110 16.96 -27.49 -57.70
CA PRO A 110 15.87 -28.43 -57.52
C PRO A 110 14.55 -27.69 -57.26
N THR A 111 13.45 -28.18 -57.82
CA THR A 111 12.11 -27.64 -57.52
C THR A 111 11.39 -28.57 -56.57
N ILE A 112 10.71 -27.99 -55.57
CA ILE A 112 9.86 -28.74 -54.65
C ILE A 112 8.54 -29.03 -55.39
N SER A 113 8.09 -30.29 -55.37
CA SER A 113 6.81 -30.68 -55.96
C SER A 113 5.63 -29.92 -55.34
N ALA A 114 4.53 -29.78 -56.07
CA ALA A 114 3.37 -28.99 -55.64
C ALA A 114 2.75 -29.46 -54.30
N ASP A 115 2.94 -30.73 -53.95
CA ASP A 115 2.52 -31.34 -52.67
C ASP A 115 3.56 -31.19 -51.53
N ARG A 116 4.68 -30.50 -51.78
CA ARG A 116 5.80 -30.26 -50.86
C ARG A 116 6.44 -31.52 -50.28
N MET A 117 6.25 -32.68 -50.92
CA MET A 117 6.70 -33.96 -50.39
C MET A 117 7.93 -34.55 -51.11
N THR A 118 8.22 -34.11 -52.34
CA THR A 118 9.32 -34.65 -53.15
C THR A 118 10.15 -33.55 -53.80
N GLU A 119 11.47 -33.65 -53.68
CA GLU A 119 12.41 -32.77 -54.36
C GLU A 119 12.68 -33.30 -55.77
N ILE A 120 12.31 -32.54 -56.79
CA ILE A 120 12.55 -32.88 -58.19
C ILE A 120 13.96 -32.44 -58.54
N PRO A 121 14.87 -33.37 -58.92
CA PRO A 121 16.24 -33.02 -59.29
C PRO A 121 16.23 -32.00 -60.43
N GLY A 122 17.09 -30.98 -60.31
CA GLY A 122 17.25 -29.98 -61.36
C GLY A 122 17.73 -30.56 -62.68
N GLU A 123 17.44 -29.85 -63.76
CA GLU A 123 17.85 -30.19 -65.11
C GLU A 123 19.38 -30.05 -65.24
N ARG A 124 20.01 -31.00 -65.94
CA ARG A 124 21.46 -30.94 -66.19
C ARG A 124 21.79 -29.77 -67.11
N LEU A 125 22.74 -28.94 -66.69
CA LEU A 125 23.21 -27.79 -67.46
C LEU A 125 24.15 -28.25 -68.57
N VAL A 126 24.02 -27.65 -69.75
CA VAL A 126 24.87 -27.96 -70.90
C VAL A 126 25.91 -26.86 -71.05
N VAL A 127 27.18 -27.25 -71.01
CA VAL A 127 28.33 -26.38 -71.28
C VAL A 127 28.73 -26.55 -72.73
N THR A 128 28.91 -25.43 -73.43
CA THR A 128 29.36 -25.38 -74.83
C THR A 128 30.74 -24.75 -74.89
N VAL A 129 31.73 -25.53 -75.30
CA VAL A 129 33.07 -25.06 -75.61
C VAL A 129 33.14 -24.77 -77.11
N VAL A 130 33.46 -23.53 -77.45
CA VAL A 130 33.65 -23.07 -78.83
C VAL A 130 35.13 -22.86 -79.07
N GLY A 131 35.63 -23.34 -80.20
CA GLY A 131 37.04 -23.31 -80.51
C GLY A 131 37.35 -23.65 -81.96
N ALA A 132 38.63 -23.94 -82.20
CA ALA A 132 39.14 -24.45 -83.47
C ALA A 132 39.95 -25.72 -83.20
N ASP A 133 39.99 -26.60 -84.18
CA ASP A 133 40.81 -27.81 -84.17
C ASP A 133 40.51 -28.76 -82.98
N LEU A 134 39.25 -28.78 -82.52
CA LEU A 134 38.79 -29.57 -81.38
C LEU A 134 38.63 -31.07 -81.72
N GLY A 135 38.76 -31.48 -82.98
CA GLY A 135 38.58 -32.86 -83.45
C GLY A 135 37.20 -33.46 -83.18
N THR A 136 37.03 -34.77 -83.35
CA THR A 136 35.74 -35.48 -83.12
C THR A 136 35.75 -36.36 -81.89
N SER A 137 36.90 -36.55 -81.24
CA SER A 137 37.01 -37.31 -80.01
C SER A 137 38.19 -36.83 -79.19
N GLY A 138 38.04 -36.83 -77.87
CA GLY A 138 39.08 -36.39 -76.95
C GLY A 138 38.58 -36.40 -75.51
N ALA A 139 39.38 -35.82 -74.63
CA ALA A 139 39.02 -35.59 -73.23
C ALA A 139 38.88 -34.09 -72.98
N VAL A 140 37.89 -33.72 -72.17
CA VAL A 140 37.73 -32.37 -71.63
C VAL A 140 37.98 -32.43 -70.13
N GLU A 141 38.88 -31.60 -69.64
CA GLU A 141 39.21 -31.47 -68.23
C GLU A 141 39.06 -30.01 -67.79
N LEU A 142 38.44 -29.78 -66.64
CA LEU A 142 38.51 -28.51 -65.93
C LEU A 142 39.63 -28.60 -64.92
N ARG A 143 40.69 -27.81 -65.12
CA ARG A 143 41.93 -27.91 -64.34
C ARG A 143 42.17 -26.64 -63.53
N PRO A 144 42.42 -26.72 -62.22
CA PRO A 144 42.88 -25.57 -61.46
C PRO A 144 44.30 -25.18 -61.91
N SER A 145 44.76 -24.02 -61.45
CA SER A 145 46.13 -23.57 -61.76
C SER A 145 47.16 -24.59 -61.23
N GLU A 146 48.29 -24.72 -61.94
CA GLU A 146 49.36 -25.66 -61.54
C GLU A 146 49.84 -25.38 -60.10
N ALA A 147 49.87 -24.11 -59.68
CA ALA A 147 50.19 -23.73 -58.31
C ALA A 147 49.21 -24.32 -57.25
N LEU A 148 47.92 -24.43 -57.58
CA LEU A 148 46.90 -25.03 -56.71
C LEU A 148 46.98 -26.56 -56.70
N LEU A 149 47.38 -27.17 -57.84
CA LEU A 149 47.61 -28.61 -57.94
C LEU A 149 48.85 -29.02 -57.12
N ASP A 150 49.95 -28.26 -57.22
CA ASP A 150 51.19 -28.49 -56.46
C ASP A 150 50.98 -28.32 -54.95
N ALA A 151 50.08 -27.41 -54.54
CA ALA A 151 49.69 -27.23 -53.15
C ALA A 151 48.71 -28.31 -52.63
N GLY A 152 48.20 -29.19 -53.50
CA GLY A 152 47.18 -30.19 -53.15
C GLY A 152 45.79 -29.62 -52.83
N VAL A 153 45.52 -28.37 -53.24
CA VAL A 153 44.28 -27.62 -52.92
C VAL A 153 43.25 -27.65 -54.06
N GLY A 154 43.65 -28.10 -55.25
CA GLY A 154 42.78 -28.21 -56.43
C GLY A 154 42.57 -29.66 -56.90
N MET A 155 41.42 -29.92 -57.53
CA MET A 155 41.12 -31.21 -58.19
C MET A 155 40.91 -31.00 -59.70
N VAL A 156 41.51 -31.87 -60.52
CA VAL A 156 41.19 -31.94 -61.95
C VAL A 156 39.84 -32.64 -62.12
N ILE A 157 38.88 -31.94 -62.74
CA ILE A 157 37.54 -32.46 -62.99
C ILE A 157 37.47 -32.90 -64.45
N ALA A 158 37.48 -34.22 -64.67
CA ALA A 158 37.33 -34.79 -66.01
C ALA A 158 35.84 -34.89 -66.38
N VAL A 159 35.49 -34.48 -67.60
CA VAL A 159 34.15 -34.69 -68.15
C VAL A 159 34.04 -36.15 -68.59
N PRO A 160 33.10 -36.94 -68.03
CA PRO A 160 32.88 -38.32 -68.46
C PRO A 160 32.52 -38.40 -69.95
N ALA A 161 33.01 -39.43 -70.65
CA ALA A 161 32.74 -39.58 -72.08
C ALA A 161 31.23 -39.72 -72.39
N GLU A 162 30.46 -40.32 -71.48
CA GLU A 162 29.00 -40.44 -71.55
C GLU A 162 28.24 -39.11 -71.40
N ASP A 163 28.89 -38.09 -70.83
CA ASP A 163 28.32 -36.77 -70.64
C ASP A 163 28.60 -35.81 -71.81
N VAL A 164 29.40 -36.24 -72.78
CA VAL A 164 29.68 -35.49 -74.01
C VAL A 164 28.53 -35.69 -75.01
N LEU A 165 27.76 -34.64 -75.23
CA LEU A 165 26.57 -34.62 -76.10
C LEU A 165 26.94 -34.43 -77.57
N LEU A 166 27.98 -33.65 -77.84
CA LEU A 166 28.47 -33.34 -79.17
C LEU A 166 29.97 -33.04 -79.07
N HIS A 167 30.78 -33.64 -79.93
CA HIS A 167 32.20 -33.31 -80.09
C HIS A 167 32.51 -33.24 -81.58
N ASN A 168 32.76 -32.02 -82.07
CA ASN A 168 33.23 -31.78 -83.43
C ASN A 168 34.35 -30.73 -83.45
N ASP A 169 34.88 -30.42 -84.63
CA ASP A 169 36.07 -29.58 -84.80
C ASP A 169 36.00 -28.17 -84.21
N THR A 170 34.79 -27.63 -84.03
CA THR A 170 34.59 -26.25 -83.58
C THR A 170 33.81 -26.15 -82.28
N THR A 171 33.12 -27.22 -81.88
CA THR A 171 32.17 -27.20 -80.77
C THR A 171 32.22 -28.51 -79.98
N ILE A 172 32.36 -28.40 -78.67
CA ILE A 172 32.12 -29.50 -77.74
C ILE A 172 30.97 -29.11 -76.81
N ARG A 173 29.91 -29.92 -76.76
CA ARG A 173 28.80 -29.77 -75.81
C ARG A 173 28.82 -30.95 -74.86
N PHE A 174 28.74 -30.68 -73.57
CA PHE A 174 28.68 -31.72 -72.55
C PHE A 174 27.80 -31.27 -71.39
N PHE A 175 27.29 -32.22 -70.63
CA PHE A 175 26.65 -31.91 -69.36
C PHE A 175 27.70 -31.47 -68.36
N MET A 176 27.43 -30.34 -67.68
CA MET A 176 28.29 -29.80 -66.65
C MET A 176 28.61 -30.87 -65.60
N PRO A 177 29.89 -31.23 -65.37
CA PRO A 177 30.25 -32.20 -64.37
C PRO A 177 30.07 -31.61 -62.96
N GLU A 178 29.81 -32.46 -61.99
CA GLU A 178 29.82 -32.07 -60.58
C GLU A 178 31.25 -31.71 -60.16
N GLY A 179 31.39 -30.65 -59.37
CA GLY A 179 32.70 -30.18 -58.94
C GLY A 179 32.64 -28.86 -58.18
N PHE A 180 33.81 -28.32 -57.86
CA PHE A 180 33.98 -27.01 -57.25
C PHE A 180 35.29 -26.39 -57.71
N GLY A 181 35.41 -25.07 -57.58
CA GLY A 181 36.62 -24.34 -57.92
C GLY A 181 36.32 -23.07 -58.69
N GLU A 182 37.29 -22.16 -58.70
CA GLU A 182 37.26 -20.89 -59.41
C GLU A 182 38.43 -20.86 -60.39
N ASP A 183 38.21 -20.20 -61.52
CA ASP A 183 39.20 -20.01 -62.59
C ASP A 183 39.81 -21.33 -63.10
N LEU A 184 38.98 -22.38 -63.21
CA LEU A 184 39.40 -23.67 -63.74
C LEU A 184 39.63 -23.55 -65.24
N THR A 185 40.87 -23.77 -65.67
CA THR A 185 41.24 -23.78 -67.08
C THR A 185 40.57 -24.95 -67.80
N VAL A 186 39.83 -24.66 -68.88
CA VAL A 186 39.23 -25.66 -69.76
C VAL A 186 40.30 -26.23 -70.68
N ARG A 187 40.74 -27.44 -70.39
CA ARG A 187 41.76 -28.16 -71.16
C ARG A 187 41.10 -29.22 -72.04
N VAL A 188 41.24 -29.07 -73.35
CA VAL A 188 40.79 -30.05 -74.33
C VAL A 188 41.99 -30.83 -74.84
N THR A 189 41.95 -32.16 -74.73
CA THR A 189 43.02 -33.05 -75.21
C THR A 189 42.51 -33.91 -76.36
N VAL A 190 43.08 -33.72 -77.55
CA VAL A 190 42.65 -34.34 -78.81
C VAL A 190 43.87 -34.91 -79.52
N GLY A 191 43.83 -36.20 -79.85
CA GLY A 191 44.92 -36.87 -80.58
C GLY A 191 46.31 -36.74 -79.91
N GLY A 192 46.38 -36.74 -78.58
CA GLY A 192 47.64 -36.58 -77.83
C GLY A 192 48.14 -35.13 -77.71
N GLN A 193 47.37 -34.14 -78.15
CA GLN A 193 47.68 -32.71 -78.02
C GLN A 193 46.67 -32.03 -77.09
N ALA A 194 47.14 -31.24 -76.12
CA ALA A 194 46.28 -30.44 -75.24
C ALA A 194 46.21 -28.96 -75.69
N SER A 195 45.09 -28.27 -75.45
CA SER A 195 44.93 -26.84 -75.76
C SER A 195 45.96 -25.93 -75.07
N ARG A 196 46.26 -24.76 -75.67
CA ARG A 196 47.31 -23.79 -75.22
C ARG A 196 46.73 -22.54 -74.56
N GLU A 197 45.57 -22.09 -75.04
CA GLU A 197 44.86 -20.92 -74.52
C GLU A 197 43.95 -21.35 -73.37
N ALA A 198 43.99 -20.59 -72.27
CA ALA A 198 43.29 -20.92 -71.04
C ALA A 198 42.03 -20.05 -70.91
N VAL A 199 40.93 -20.51 -71.51
CA VAL A 199 39.60 -20.04 -71.12
C VAL A 199 39.25 -20.69 -69.79
N THR A 200 38.79 -19.90 -68.85
CA THR A 200 38.42 -20.38 -67.52
C THR A 200 36.93 -20.64 -67.40
N PHE A 201 36.60 -21.58 -66.53
CA PHE A 201 35.26 -21.89 -66.07
C PHE A 201 35.27 -21.87 -64.53
N SER A 202 34.25 -21.30 -63.91
CA SER A 202 34.16 -21.21 -62.45
C SER A 202 32.87 -21.83 -61.94
N TYR A 203 32.95 -22.62 -60.87
CA TYR A 203 31.74 -22.98 -60.14
C TYR A 203 31.24 -21.78 -59.32
N ASP A 204 29.91 -21.68 -59.20
CA ASP A 204 29.24 -20.62 -58.46
C ASP A 204 29.65 -20.66 -56.98
N PRO A 205 29.75 -19.49 -56.31
CA PRO A 205 30.03 -19.46 -54.89
C PRO A 205 28.84 -20.07 -54.12
N PRO A 206 29.05 -20.62 -52.92
CA PRO A 206 27.96 -21.17 -52.14
C PRO A 206 26.96 -20.07 -51.76
N VAL A 207 25.68 -20.41 -51.67
CA VAL A 207 24.60 -19.52 -51.23
C VAL A 207 23.89 -20.20 -50.06
N VAL A 208 23.61 -19.46 -48.99
CA VAL A 208 22.87 -19.97 -47.83
C VAL A 208 21.49 -19.32 -47.82
N ASP A 209 20.45 -20.16 -47.86
CA ASP A 209 19.05 -19.77 -47.82
C ASP A 209 18.50 -19.77 -46.39
N GLY A 210 19.02 -20.66 -45.54
CA GLY A 210 18.57 -20.76 -44.16
C GLY A 210 19.32 -21.81 -43.36
N VAL A 211 19.17 -21.72 -42.04
CA VAL A 211 19.72 -22.69 -41.08
C VAL A 211 18.61 -23.12 -40.14
N SER A 212 18.46 -24.42 -39.95
CA SER A 212 17.43 -25.03 -39.11
C SER A 212 17.98 -26.24 -38.34
N ARG A 213 17.16 -26.86 -37.48
CA ARG A 213 17.51 -28.13 -36.83
C ARG A 213 17.39 -29.27 -37.83
N ALA A 214 18.42 -30.11 -37.93
CA ALA A 214 18.39 -31.29 -38.81
C ALA A 214 17.51 -32.43 -38.24
N ASP A 215 17.31 -32.43 -36.92
CA ASP A 215 16.65 -33.50 -36.16
C ASP A 215 15.26 -33.12 -35.62
N LYS A 216 14.80 -31.88 -35.85
CA LYS A 216 13.49 -31.39 -35.41
C LYS A 216 12.72 -30.79 -36.58
N ASP A 217 11.39 -30.92 -36.54
CA ASP A 217 10.51 -30.22 -37.46
C ASP A 217 10.61 -28.70 -37.27
N PRO A 218 10.63 -27.88 -38.34
CA PRO A 218 10.69 -26.41 -38.22
C PRO A 218 9.60 -25.81 -37.32
N ALA A 219 8.39 -26.38 -37.30
CA ALA A 219 7.31 -25.91 -36.44
C ALA A 219 7.56 -26.22 -34.96
N ALA A 220 8.36 -27.24 -34.64
CA ALA A 220 8.74 -27.54 -33.25
C ALA A 220 9.74 -26.52 -32.68
N CYS A 221 10.43 -25.77 -33.55
CA CYS A 221 11.37 -24.71 -33.17
C CYS A 221 10.78 -23.31 -33.31
N GLN A 222 9.45 -23.19 -33.38
CA GLN A 222 8.77 -21.90 -33.30
C GLN A 222 8.47 -21.56 -31.84
N ASP A 223 8.83 -20.33 -31.46
CA ASP A 223 8.51 -19.79 -30.14
C ASP A 223 7.00 -19.82 -29.89
N ARG A 224 6.63 -20.09 -28.64
CA ARG A 224 5.22 -20.25 -28.26
C ARG A 224 4.78 -19.09 -27.41
N GLU A 225 3.61 -18.55 -27.70
CA GLU A 225 3.00 -17.55 -26.83
C GLU A 225 2.42 -18.23 -25.57
N ARG A 226 2.88 -17.79 -24.40
CA ARG A 226 2.33 -18.20 -23.11
C ARG A 226 1.52 -17.05 -22.54
N VAL A 227 0.27 -17.35 -22.18
CA VAL A 227 -0.68 -16.39 -21.60
C VAL A 227 -0.72 -16.56 -20.08
N TYR A 228 -0.67 -15.44 -19.37
CA TYR A 228 -0.75 -15.29 -17.92
C TYR A 228 -2.02 -14.55 -17.55
N LEU A 229 -2.69 -15.01 -16.50
CA LEU A 229 -3.84 -14.31 -15.91
C LEU A 229 -3.35 -13.52 -14.70
N VAL A 230 -3.29 -12.19 -14.84
CA VAL A 230 -2.82 -11.26 -13.82
C VAL A 230 -4.00 -10.75 -12.99
N ASN A 231 -3.98 -11.00 -11.68
CA ASN A 231 -5.00 -10.49 -10.77
C ASN A 231 -4.72 -9.02 -10.43
N LEU A 232 -5.72 -8.16 -10.63
CA LEU A 232 -5.66 -6.73 -10.33
C LEU A 232 -6.33 -6.42 -8.99
N PRO A 233 -5.94 -5.30 -8.33
CA PRO A 233 -6.64 -4.80 -7.15
C PRO A 233 -8.14 -4.62 -7.46
N GLY A 234 -9.01 -5.15 -6.60
CA GLY A 234 -10.48 -5.13 -6.79
C GLY A 234 -11.07 -6.41 -7.41
N GLY A 235 -10.26 -7.45 -7.66
CA GLY A 235 -10.73 -8.77 -8.09
C GLY A 235 -10.94 -8.92 -9.60
N ALA A 236 -10.50 -7.94 -10.40
CA ALA A 236 -10.46 -8.03 -11.86
C ALA A 236 -9.23 -8.83 -12.33
N THR A 237 -9.30 -9.46 -13.50
CA THR A 237 -8.19 -10.20 -14.12
C THR A 237 -7.82 -9.59 -15.47
N ARG A 238 -6.52 -9.46 -15.76
CA ARG A 238 -5.99 -9.06 -17.08
C ARG A 238 -5.15 -10.18 -17.68
N GLU A 239 -5.34 -10.47 -18.96
CA GLU A 239 -4.44 -11.34 -19.72
C GLU A 239 -3.17 -10.59 -20.11
N ALA A 240 -2.02 -11.18 -19.80
CA ALA A 240 -0.71 -10.74 -20.27
C ALA A 240 -0.04 -11.93 -20.97
N SER A 241 0.59 -11.73 -22.12
CA SER A 241 1.24 -12.81 -22.86
C SER A 241 2.71 -12.52 -23.14
N ARG A 242 3.49 -13.59 -23.30
CA ARG A 242 4.91 -13.54 -23.61
C ARG A 242 5.31 -14.72 -24.48
N TYR A 243 6.21 -14.49 -25.45
CA TYR A 243 6.85 -15.57 -26.21
C TYR A 243 7.87 -16.32 -25.36
N VAL A 244 7.72 -17.64 -25.31
CA VAL A 244 8.62 -18.59 -24.67
C VAL A 244 9.44 -19.27 -25.76
N PRO A 245 10.78 -19.25 -25.66
CA PRO A 245 11.64 -19.89 -26.66
C PRO A 245 11.34 -21.38 -26.80
N ALA A 246 11.43 -21.89 -28.02
CA ALA A 246 11.20 -23.32 -28.29
C ALA A 246 12.32 -24.26 -27.76
N GLU A 247 13.41 -23.70 -27.22
CA GLU A 247 14.59 -24.44 -26.73
C GLU A 247 15.18 -25.35 -27.82
N CYS A 248 15.50 -24.76 -28.96
CA CYS A 248 16.08 -25.46 -30.12
C CYS A 248 17.56 -25.11 -30.37
N PHE A 249 18.04 -23.95 -29.98
CA PHE A 249 19.37 -23.48 -30.35
C PHE A 249 20.19 -23.09 -29.11
N ASP A 250 20.49 -24.09 -28.28
CA ASP A 250 21.23 -23.91 -27.02
C ASP A 250 22.70 -23.45 -27.26
N THR A 251 23.18 -22.51 -26.46
CA THR A 251 24.55 -21.96 -26.55
C THR A 251 25.67 -22.98 -26.33
N ARG A 252 25.37 -24.16 -25.76
CA ARG A 252 26.31 -25.30 -25.64
C ARG A 252 26.57 -26.03 -26.95
N GLY A 253 25.79 -25.77 -28.00
CA GLY A 253 25.96 -26.43 -29.29
C GLY A 253 25.79 -27.96 -29.22
N GLY A 254 26.45 -28.67 -30.12
CA GLY A 254 26.47 -30.14 -30.18
C GLY A 254 25.24 -30.78 -30.84
N TYR A 255 24.22 -29.99 -31.20
CA TYR A 255 23.08 -30.47 -31.99
C TYR A 255 23.34 -30.33 -33.49
N ALA A 256 22.64 -31.16 -34.28
CA ALA A 256 22.76 -31.15 -35.73
C ALA A 256 21.98 -29.97 -36.33
N LEU A 257 22.70 -29.08 -37.02
CA LEU A 257 22.14 -28.03 -37.84
C LEU A 257 22.04 -28.49 -39.29
N LEU A 258 20.96 -28.10 -39.95
CA LEU A 258 20.75 -28.22 -41.38
C LEU A 258 20.90 -26.83 -42.01
N VAL A 259 21.96 -26.64 -42.77
CA VAL A 259 22.19 -25.46 -43.61
C VAL A 259 21.68 -25.78 -45.00
N GLU A 260 20.69 -25.02 -45.47
CA GLU A 260 20.08 -25.16 -46.79
C GLU A 260 20.54 -24.05 -47.71
N GLY A 261 20.71 -24.37 -48.98
CA GLY A 261 21.16 -23.41 -49.98
C GLY A 261 21.61 -24.07 -51.27
N GLU A 262 22.64 -23.51 -51.89
CA GLU A 262 23.15 -23.96 -53.19
C GLU A 262 24.67 -23.90 -53.26
N SER A 263 25.21 -24.67 -54.21
CA SER A 263 26.63 -24.69 -54.54
C SER A 263 27.55 -25.12 -53.40
N PHE A 264 27.09 -26.03 -52.54
CA PHE A 264 27.87 -26.55 -51.41
C PHE A 264 28.86 -27.68 -51.75
N GLY A 265 28.75 -28.29 -52.93
CA GLY A 265 29.54 -29.46 -53.32
C GLY A 265 29.21 -30.73 -52.53
N ARG A 266 29.66 -31.91 -52.99
CA ARG A 266 29.46 -33.20 -52.29
C ARG A 266 30.47 -33.48 -51.18
N SER A 267 31.59 -32.77 -51.16
CA SER A 267 32.63 -32.90 -50.15
C SER A 267 33.48 -31.63 -50.08
N GLY A 268 34.13 -31.38 -48.94
CA GLY A 268 35.11 -30.30 -48.80
C GLY A 268 34.52 -28.94 -48.44
N ALA A 269 33.27 -28.88 -48.00
CA ALA A 269 32.71 -27.66 -47.45
C ALA A 269 33.27 -27.43 -46.04
N PHE A 270 33.60 -26.19 -45.75
CA PHE A 270 33.89 -25.71 -44.40
C PHE A 270 32.79 -24.73 -44.00
N VAL A 271 32.20 -24.94 -42.83
CA VAL A 271 31.11 -24.11 -42.31
C VAL A 271 31.56 -23.45 -41.02
N SER A 272 31.31 -22.15 -40.88
CA SER A 272 31.48 -21.43 -39.63
C SER A 272 30.28 -20.57 -39.31
N ILE A 273 29.95 -20.50 -38.02
CA ILE A 273 28.83 -19.73 -37.47
C ILE A 273 29.41 -18.76 -36.45
N GLY A 274 29.27 -17.46 -36.69
CA GLY A 274 29.85 -16.43 -35.81
C GLY A 274 31.37 -16.55 -35.65
N GLY A 275 32.07 -17.07 -36.67
CA GLY A 275 33.51 -17.31 -36.64
C GLY A 275 33.96 -18.63 -36.00
N ARG A 276 33.03 -19.45 -35.49
CA ARG A 276 33.34 -20.78 -34.92
C ARG A 276 32.99 -21.89 -35.89
N GLU A 277 33.80 -22.94 -35.94
CA GLU A 277 33.61 -24.06 -36.88
C GLU A 277 32.34 -24.86 -36.55
N CYS A 278 31.45 -25.02 -37.54
CA CYS A 278 30.36 -25.99 -37.49
C CYS A 278 30.83 -27.26 -38.19
N ARG A 279 31.15 -28.29 -37.41
CA ARG A 279 31.81 -29.49 -37.94
C ARG A 279 30.87 -30.23 -38.89
N VAL A 280 31.24 -30.29 -40.18
CA VAL A 280 30.40 -30.93 -41.21
C VAL A 280 30.29 -32.44 -40.97
N VAL A 281 29.06 -32.94 -40.86
CA VAL A 281 28.72 -34.36 -40.69
C VAL A 281 28.38 -34.99 -42.04
N SER A 282 27.56 -34.31 -42.83
CA SER A 282 27.21 -34.73 -44.18
C SER A 282 26.92 -33.52 -45.04
N GLN A 283 27.21 -33.61 -46.34
CA GLN A 283 26.92 -32.53 -47.27
C GLN A 283 26.47 -33.07 -48.63
N THR A 284 25.62 -32.31 -49.28
CA THR A 284 25.19 -32.42 -50.66
C THR A 284 25.35 -31.03 -51.30
N HIS A 285 25.04 -30.91 -52.59
CA HIS A 285 25.12 -29.62 -53.28
C HIS A 285 24.20 -28.52 -52.73
N ASN A 286 23.14 -28.91 -52.01
CA ASN A 286 22.07 -28.02 -51.54
C ASN A 286 21.84 -28.07 -50.02
N ARG A 287 22.44 -29.04 -49.32
CA ARG A 287 22.26 -29.23 -47.88
C ARG A 287 23.58 -29.59 -47.21
N ILE A 288 23.87 -28.94 -46.09
CA ILE A 288 24.95 -29.34 -45.19
C ILE A 288 24.34 -29.63 -43.83
N THR A 289 24.61 -30.82 -43.30
CA THR A 289 24.38 -31.12 -41.89
C THR A 289 25.70 -30.93 -41.16
N CYS A 290 25.73 -30.07 -40.15
CA CYS A 290 26.91 -29.83 -39.32
C CYS A 290 26.55 -29.79 -37.84
N GLU A 291 27.52 -30.09 -36.97
CA GLU A 291 27.38 -30.02 -35.52
C GLU A 291 27.55 -28.56 -35.08
N ALA A 292 26.51 -28.01 -34.44
CA ALA A 292 26.52 -26.63 -33.97
C ALA A 292 27.70 -26.39 -33.03
N PRO A 293 28.51 -25.33 -33.23
CA PRO A 293 29.55 -24.98 -32.28
C PRO A 293 28.95 -24.52 -30.94
N GLN A 294 29.75 -24.56 -29.89
CA GLN A 294 29.47 -23.80 -28.68
C GLN A 294 29.59 -22.30 -28.98
N GLY A 295 28.64 -21.48 -28.54
CA GLY A 295 28.62 -20.06 -28.91
C GLY A 295 27.61 -19.21 -28.14
N PHE A 296 27.31 -18.03 -28.69
CA PHE A 296 26.38 -17.04 -28.16
C PHE A 296 26.04 -16.00 -29.24
N GLY A 297 24.94 -15.25 -29.06
CA GLY A 297 24.55 -14.13 -29.92
C GLY A 297 23.43 -14.45 -30.91
N ASP A 298 22.90 -13.39 -31.54
CA ASP A 298 21.61 -13.45 -32.26
C ASP A 298 21.61 -12.89 -33.68
N ARG A 299 22.77 -12.54 -34.20
CA ARG A 299 22.98 -12.10 -35.58
C ARG A 299 24.29 -12.65 -36.13
N LEU A 300 24.51 -13.95 -35.95
CA LEU A 300 25.75 -14.61 -36.31
C LEU A 300 25.77 -14.91 -37.80
N GLY A 301 26.76 -14.38 -38.52
CA GLY A 301 26.97 -14.74 -39.92
C GLY A 301 27.29 -16.22 -40.06
N VAL A 302 26.59 -16.88 -40.98
CA VAL A 302 26.85 -18.25 -41.42
C VAL A 302 27.68 -18.20 -42.69
N HIS A 303 28.91 -18.67 -42.57
CA HIS A 303 29.85 -18.73 -43.67
C HIS A 303 30.07 -20.16 -44.10
N VAL A 304 29.69 -20.46 -45.34
CA VAL A 304 30.00 -21.71 -46.03
C VAL A 304 31.07 -21.39 -47.05
N SER A 305 32.14 -22.17 -47.05
CA SER A 305 33.19 -22.11 -48.05
C SER A 305 33.42 -23.48 -48.70
N ILE A 306 33.59 -23.49 -50.02
CA ILE A 306 33.90 -24.67 -50.82
C ILE A 306 35.11 -24.36 -51.70
N GLY A 307 36.23 -25.03 -51.47
CA GLY A 307 37.52 -24.59 -52.00
C GLY A 307 37.84 -23.16 -51.56
N ASN A 308 38.17 -22.28 -52.49
CA ASN A 308 38.48 -20.86 -52.21
C ASN A 308 37.25 -19.92 -52.28
N ARG A 309 36.06 -20.48 -52.51
CA ARG A 309 34.82 -19.71 -52.68
C ARG A 309 34.06 -19.66 -51.36
N ARG A 310 33.47 -18.51 -51.03
CA ARG A 310 32.63 -18.32 -49.83
C ARG A 310 31.33 -17.59 -50.18
N ASN A 311 30.30 -17.80 -49.40
CA ASN A 311 29.03 -17.10 -49.58
C ASN A 311 29.14 -15.62 -49.21
N ALA A 312 28.36 -14.79 -49.92
CA ALA A 312 28.12 -13.41 -49.50
C ALA A 312 27.15 -13.38 -48.30
N PRO A 313 27.23 -12.35 -47.42
CA PRO A 313 26.23 -12.14 -46.37
C PRO A 313 24.82 -11.97 -46.97
N SER A 314 23.83 -12.65 -46.41
CA SER A 314 22.41 -12.58 -46.80
C SER A 314 21.54 -12.74 -45.56
N ALA A 315 20.24 -12.43 -45.65
CA ALA A 315 19.30 -12.65 -44.54
C ALA A 315 19.17 -14.14 -44.16
N GLY A 316 19.29 -15.05 -45.14
CA GLY A 316 19.31 -16.50 -44.92
C GLY A 316 20.62 -17.03 -44.33
N ALA A 317 21.71 -16.29 -44.47
CA ALA A 317 23.03 -16.60 -43.93
C ALA A 317 23.24 -16.02 -42.52
N VAL A 318 22.18 -15.93 -41.72
CA VAL A 318 22.24 -15.47 -40.32
C VAL A 318 21.67 -16.55 -39.42
N PHE A 319 22.33 -16.77 -38.29
CA PHE A 319 21.94 -17.72 -37.26
C PHE A 319 21.86 -17.01 -35.90
N ALA A 320 20.94 -17.47 -35.06
CA ALA A 320 20.78 -17.02 -33.70
C ALA A 320 20.74 -18.23 -32.76
N TYR A 321 21.52 -18.17 -31.68
CA TYR A 321 21.24 -19.02 -30.53
C TYR A 321 19.95 -18.53 -29.85
N ASP A 322 19.32 -19.41 -29.08
CA ASP A 322 18.13 -19.10 -28.30
C ASP A 322 18.43 -17.95 -27.31
N PRO A 323 17.45 -17.11 -26.98
CA PRO A 323 17.63 -16.09 -25.96
C PRO A 323 17.88 -16.70 -24.58
N PRO A 324 18.48 -15.94 -23.63
CA PRO A 324 18.63 -16.32 -22.24
C PRO A 324 17.31 -16.85 -21.66
N ILE A 325 17.34 -17.92 -20.87
CA ILE A 325 16.16 -18.43 -20.16
C ILE A 325 16.50 -18.50 -18.69
N VAL A 326 15.76 -17.77 -17.85
CA VAL A 326 15.92 -17.84 -16.40
C VAL A 326 15.06 -18.98 -15.86
N THR A 327 15.68 -19.91 -15.14
CA THR A 327 15.01 -21.04 -14.49
C THR A 327 14.77 -20.81 -13.00
N SER A 328 15.67 -20.06 -12.33
CA SER A 328 15.50 -19.69 -10.93
C SER A 328 16.40 -18.51 -10.56
N LEU A 329 15.95 -17.68 -9.63
CA LEU A 329 16.79 -16.70 -8.94
C LEU A 329 17.04 -17.19 -7.51
N MET A 330 18.27 -17.07 -7.02
CA MET A 330 18.67 -17.59 -5.71
C MET A 330 19.40 -16.51 -4.89
N PRO A 331 18.82 -16.05 -3.77
CA PRO A 331 17.45 -16.33 -3.34
C PRO A 331 16.41 -15.77 -4.33
N ASN A 332 15.24 -16.41 -4.42
CA ASN A 332 14.10 -15.88 -5.17
C ASN A 332 13.36 -14.80 -4.37
N THR A 333 13.61 -14.74 -3.06
CA THR A 333 13.22 -13.64 -2.18
C THR A 333 14.42 -12.90 -1.58
N PRO A 334 15.19 -12.11 -2.34
CA PRO A 334 16.32 -11.39 -1.74
C PRO A 334 15.88 -10.26 -0.81
N ASP A 335 16.78 -9.83 0.07
CA ASP A 335 16.58 -8.63 0.87
C ASP A 335 16.34 -7.39 -0.01
N ALA A 336 15.27 -6.63 0.26
CA ALA A 336 14.99 -5.38 -0.45
C ALA A 336 16.04 -4.29 -0.17
N LEU A 337 16.87 -4.44 0.87
CA LEU A 337 18.04 -3.60 1.10
C LEU A 337 19.25 -3.92 0.20
N GLY A 338 19.15 -4.98 -0.60
CA GLY A 338 20.23 -5.47 -1.45
C GLY A 338 20.88 -6.73 -0.88
N GLU A 339 20.74 -7.84 -1.59
CA GLU A 339 21.35 -9.13 -1.28
C GLU A 339 21.93 -9.74 -2.55
N ARG A 340 23.11 -10.35 -2.49
CA ARG A 340 23.70 -10.99 -3.68
C ARG A 340 22.79 -12.10 -4.19
N VAL A 341 22.40 -12.00 -5.46
CA VAL A 341 21.55 -12.98 -6.14
C VAL A 341 22.34 -13.72 -7.21
N VAL A 342 22.12 -15.02 -7.29
CA VAL A 342 22.56 -15.89 -8.39
C VAL A 342 21.37 -16.20 -9.28
N ILE A 343 21.46 -15.81 -10.56
CA ILE A 343 20.46 -16.09 -11.57
C ILE A 343 20.88 -17.37 -12.28
N ARG A 344 20.10 -18.44 -12.16
CA ARG A 344 20.33 -19.70 -12.88
C ARG A 344 19.42 -19.78 -14.09
N GLY A 345 19.94 -20.43 -15.13
CA GLY A 345 19.25 -20.49 -16.39
C GLY A 345 19.96 -21.33 -17.44
N LYS A 346 19.63 -21.03 -18.69
CA LYS A 346 20.29 -21.53 -19.90
C LYS A 346 20.53 -20.37 -20.84
N ASN A 347 21.38 -20.58 -21.84
CA ASN A 347 21.63 -19.62 -22.91
C ASN A 347 22.24 -18.30 -22.43
N PHE A 348 23.03 -18.32 -21.35
CA PHE A 348 23.81 -17.15 -20.92
C PHE A 348 25.14 -17.01 -21.69
N GLY A 349 25.40 -17.94 -22.62
CA GLY A 349 26.56 -17.92 -23.50
C GLY A 349 27.68 -18.79 -22.96
N TRP A 350 28.38 -19.48 -23.87
CA TRP A 350 29.45 -20.42 -23.52
C TRP A 350 30.71 -19.76 -22.93
N GLU A 351 30.94 -18.49 -23.26
CA GLU A 351 32.11 -17.70 -22.85
C GLU A 351 31.66 -16.37 -22.23
N PRO A 352 32.51 -15.74 -21.39
CA PRO A 352 32.16 -14.49 -20.72
C PRO A 352 31.95 -13.35 -21.72
N THR A 353 30.76 -12.76 -21.68
CA THR A 353 30.42 -11.52 -22.41
C THR A 353 30.08 -10.40 -21.42
N ALA A 354 29.98 -9.16 -21.90
CA ALA A 354 29.41 -8.08 -21.10
C ALA A 354 28.00 -8.46 -20.61
N VAL A 355 27.75 -8.28 -19.32
CA VAL A 355 26.46 -8.57 -18.67
C VAL A 355 25.88 -7.27 -18.17
N ALA A 356 24.63 -6.99 -18.53
CA ALA A 356 23.84 -5.92 -17.91
C ALA A 356 22.56 -6.53 -17.35
N ILE A 357 22.40 -6.41 -16.03
CA ILE A 357 21.19 -6.83 -15.32
C ILE A 357 20.59 -5.58 -14.69
N THR A 358 19.29 -5.35 -14.87
CA THR A 358 18.54 -4.32 -14.14
C THR A 358 17.37 -4.94 -13.40
N VAL A 359 17.07 -4.40 -12.22
CA VAL A 359 15.89 -4.74 -11.42
C VAL A 359 15.03 -3.47 -11.33
N ASN A 360 13.80 -3.50 -11.84
CA ASN A 360 12.96 -2.31 -12.02
C ASN A 360 13.69 -1.13 -12.69
N ASP A 361 14.42 -1.42 -13.77
CA ASP A 361 15.25 -0.46 -14.52
C ASP A 361 16.45 0.13 -13.75
N ILE A 362 16.70 -0.33 -12.51
CA ILE A 362 17.87 0.06 -11.71
C ILE A 362 19.01 -0.96 -11.99
N PRO A 363 20.22 -0.51 -12.37
CA PRO A 363 21.37 -1.40 -12.58
C PRO A 363 21.70 -2.25 -11.34
N CYS A 364 21.83 -3.55 -11.55
CA CYS A 364 22.25 -4.50 -10.52
C CYS A 364 23.78 -4.47 -10.40
N GLU A 365 24.30 -4.12 -9.22
CA GLU A 365 25.73 -3.91 -9.01
C GLU A 365 26.52 -5.22 -9.09
N GLY A 366 27.72 -5.18 -9.66
CA GLY A 366 28.59 -6.36 -9.79
C GLY A 366 28.01 -7.46 -10.68
N ALA A 367 27.23 -7.08 -11.71
CA ALA A 367 26.72 -8.02 -12.70
C ALA A 367 27.87 -8.76 -13.39
N GLU A 368 27.91 -10.08 -13.23
CA GLU A 368 29.02 -10.92 -13.69
C GLU A 368 28.50 -12.23 -14.29
N TRP A 369 29.11 -12.63 -15.40
CA TRP A 369 28.92 -13.93 -16.00
C TRP A 369 29.75 -14.97 -15.24
N LEU A 370 29.13 -16.04 -14.76
CA LEU A 370 29.84 -17.14 -14.10
C LEU A 370 30.06 -18.32 -15.04
N ASN A 371 28.98 -18.74 -15.70
CA ASN A 371 28.99 -19.78 -16.73
C ASN A 371 27.70 -19.69 -17.56
N ASP A 372 27.60 -20.54 -18.57
CA ASP A 372 26.45 -20.66 -19.49
C ASP A 372 25.07 -20.82 -18.82
N GLY A 373 25.02 -21.26 -17.56
CA GLY A 373 23.79 -21.40 -16.80
C GLY A 373 23.74 -20.61 -15.50
N SER A 374 24.67 -19.68 -15.24
CA SER A 374 24.65 -18.86 -14.03
C SER A 374 25.23 -17.45 -14.24
N LEU A 375 24.48 -16.45 -13.78
CA LEU A 375 24.93 -15.07 -13.62
C LEU A 375 24.85 -14.70 -12.13
N GLN A 376 25.55 -13.64 -11.72
CA GLN A 376 25.40 -13.07 -10.39
C GLN A 376 25.33 -11.54 -10.44
N CYS A 377 24.60 -10.94 -9.52
CA CYS A 377 24.63 -9.50 -9.27
C CYS A 377 24.07 -9.19 -7.87
N SER A 378 24.22 -7.95 -7.39
CA SER A 378 23.62 -7.46 -6.15
C SER A 378 22.65 -6.32 -6.50
N PRO A 379 21.32 -6.52 -6.36
CA PRO A 379 20.35 -5.49 -6.65
C PRO A 379 20.52 -4.32 -5.69
N ALA A 380 20.24 -3.11 -6.19
CA ALA A 380 20.17 -1.94 -5.33
C ALA A 380 19.00 -2.03 -4.35
N THR A 381 19.02 -1.18 -3.33
CA THR A 381 17.90 -0.98 -2.41
C THR A 381 16.63 -0.59 -3.18
N ASP A 382 15.53 -1.29 -2.95
CA ASP A 382 14.23 -1.04 -3.59
C ASP A 382 13.09 -1.43 -2.63
N VAL A 383 11.83 -1.13 -2.96
CA VAL A 383 10.65 -1.49 -2.18
C VAL A 383 10.43 -3.01 -2.12
N VAL A 384 9.69 -3.51 -1.14
CA VAL A 384 9.27 -4.91 -1.04
C VAL A 384 8.26 -5.26 -2.13
N GLY A 385 8.32 -6.47 -2.66
CA GLY A 385 7.36 -6.99 -3.65
C GLY A 385 8.00 -7.50 -4.94
N PRO A 386 7.17 -7.96 -5.90
CA PRO A 386 7.67 -8.51 -7.15
C PRO A 386 8.37 -7.44 -8.00
N LYS A 387 9.42 -7.84 -8.72
CA LYS A 387 10.24 -6.94 -9.55
C LYS A 387 10.31 -7.41 -10.99
N ASN A 388 10.44 -6.43 -11.88
CA ASN A 388 10.89 -6.69 -13.25
C ASN A 388 12.40 -6.93 -13.25
N VAL A 389 12.87 -8.01 -13.88
CA VAL A 389 14.31 -8.30 -14.02
C VAL A 389 14.66 -8.36 -15.49
N THR A 390 15.48 -7.43 -15.95
CA THR A 390 15.92 -7.33 -17.35
C THR A 390 17.37 -7.79 -17.45
N ILE A 391 17.64 -8.73 -18.34
CA ILE A 391 18.95 -9.37 -18.51
C ILE A 391 19.40 -9.22 -19.96
N LEU A 392 20.52 -8.55 -20.16
CA LEU A 392 21.24 -8.49 -21.42
C LEU A 392 22.58 -9.21 -21.26
N VAL A 393 22.72 -10.35 -21.92
CA VAL A 393 23.92 -11.20 -21.88
C VAL A 393 24.09 -11.93 -23.21
N ALA A 394 25.17 -12.69 -23.38
CA ALA A 394 25.44 -13.51 -24.55
C ALA A 394 25.53 -12.70 -25.86
N ASN A 395 25.95 -11.42 -25.78
CA ASN A 395 25.99 -10.47 -26.90
C ASN A 395 24.68 -10.38 -27.70
N ARG A 396 23.55 -10.53 -26.98
CA ARG A 396 22.23 -10.36 -27.57
C ARG A 396 21.92 -8.89 -27.79
N THR A 397 20.97 -8.68 -28.68
CA THR A 397 20.59 -7.33 -29.11
C THR A 397 19.29 -6.86 -28.48
N GLU A 398 18.47 -7.80 -28.01
CA GLU A 398 17.31 -7.55 -27.17
C GLU A 398 17.50 -8.20 -25.80
N PRO A 399 17.11 -7.53 -24.70
CA PRO A 399 17.20 -8.10 -23.37
C PRO A 399 16.05 -9.07 -23.10
N PHE A 400 16.31 -10.07 -22.26
CA PHE A 400 15.28 -10.93 -21.69
C PHE A 400 14.67 -10.24 -20.47
N VAL A 401 13.35 -10.10 -20.41
CA VAL A 401 12.64 -9.45 -19.30
C VAL A 401 11.81 -10.49 -18.54
N LEU A 402 12.05 -10.66 -17.25
CA LEU A 402 11.11 -11.27 -16.31
C LEU A 402 10.19 -10.18 -15.79
N TYR A 403 8.89 -10.36 -15.93
CA TYR A 403 7.93 -9.39 -15.45
C TYR A 403 7.50 -9.67 -14.01
N ASP A 404 7.15 -8.61 -13.28
CA ASP A 404 6.67 -8.63 -11.91
C ASP A 404 5.46 -9.54 -11.69
N PHE A 405 4.53 -9.60 -12.65
CA PHE A 405 3.35 -10.46 -12.59
C PHE A 405 3.68 -11.97 -12.67
N GLU A 406 4.90 -12.34 -13.08
CA GLU A 406 5.37 -13.73 -13.02
C GLU A 406 5.79 -14.12 -11.58
N GLU A 407 5.92 -13.15 -10.67
CA GLU A 407 6.25 -13.31 -9.24
C GLU A 407 7.47 -14.22 -8.96
N MET A 408 8.41 -14.32 -9.92
CA MET A 408 9.63 -15.13 -9.81
C MET A 408 10.75 -14.48 -8.98
N PHE A 409 10.69 -13.15 -8.80
CA PHE A 409 11.66 -12.39 -8.03
C PHE A 409 10.93 -11.37 -7.17
N ILE A 410 10.87 -11.62 -5.86
CA ILE A 410 10.11 -10.82 -4.89
C ILE A 410 11.07 -10.34 -3.81
N THR A 411 11.34 -9.05 -3.72
CA THR A 411 12.15 -8.55 -2.61
C THR A 411 11.35 -8.56 -1.31
N GLU A 412 11.98 -8.93 -0.20
CA GLU A 412 11.41 -8.93 1.15
C GLU A 412 12.37 -8.25 2.12
N CYS A 413 11.91 -7.72 3.25
CA CYS A 413 12.83 -7.22 4.27
C CYS A 413 13.36 -8.40 5.09
N LYS A 414 14.61 -8.78 4.83
CA LYS A 414 15.26 -9.90 5.52
C LYS A 414 16.29 -9.47 6.54
N ALA A 415 16.84 -8.26 6.39
CA ALA A 415 17.79 -7.72 7.34
C ALA A 415 17.19 -7.74 8.75
N PRO A 416 17.98 -8.18 9.75
CA PRO A 416 17.52 -8.18 11.12
C PRO A 416 17.12 -6.76 11.51
N LEU A 417 15.96 -6.64 12.15
CA LEU A 417 15.36 -5.36 12.52
C LEU A 417 14.95 -4.51 11.32
N TYR A 418 14.48 -5.10 10.22
CA TYR A 418 13.81 -4.37 9.12
C TYR A 418 12.45 -4.99 8.77
N TYR A 419 11.48 -4.16 8.37
CA TYR A 419 10.15 -4.58 7.95
C TYR A 419 9.64 -3.69 6.80
N GLY A 420 8.72 -4.23 5.99
CA GLY A 420 8.08 -3.50 4.89
C GLY A 420 7.05 -4.39 4.19
N LEU A 421 5.88 -3.84 3.85
CA LEU A 421 4.85 -4.53 3.07
C LEU A 421 5.06 -4.32 1.56
N ARG A 422 4.35 -5.08 0.72
CA ARG A 422 4.42 -4.95 -0.74
C ARG A 422 4.20 -3.49 -1.17
N GLY A 423 5.20 -2.90 -1.83
CA GLY A 423 5.23 -1.52 -2.28
C GLY A 423 5.90 -0.53 -1.31
N GLU A 424 6.31 -0.97 -0.11
CA GLU A 424 6.99 -0.15 0.90
C GLU A 424 8.50 -0.41 0.89
N GLU A 425 9.30 0.60 1.22
CA GLU A 425 10.73 0.43 1.47
C GLU A 425 10.98 -0.34 2.78
N CYS A 426 12.11 -1.02 2.87
CA CYS A 426 12.49 -1.67 4.13
C CYS A 426 12.85 -0.62 5.17
N LEU A 427 11.98 -0.50 6.16
CA LEU A 427 12.18 0.37 7.31
C LEU A 427 12.84 -0.42 8.43
N LYS A 428 13.87 0.18 9.05
CA LYS A 428 14.46 -0.37 10.25
C LYS A 428 13.39 -0.39 11.34
N CYS A 429 13.14 -1.56 11.94
CA CYS A 429 12.42 -1.70 13.20
C CYS A 429 13.05 -0.72 14.19
N SER A 430 12.35 0.38 14.47
CA SER A 430 12.73 1.26 15.56
C SER A 430 12.52 0.50 16.86
N VAL A 431 13.38 0.73 17.84
CA VAL A 431 13.27 0.22 19.22
C VAL A 431 11.92 0.54 19.89
N ASP A 432 11.08 1.36 19.25
CA ASP A 432 9.72 1.69 19.66
C ASP A 432 8.65 0.69 19.15
N ALA A 433 9.02 -0.24 18.25
CA ALA A 433 8.15 -1.30 17.74
C ALA A 433 8.22 -2.55 18.65
N LEU A 434 7.37 -2.56 19.69
CA LEU A 434 7.19 -3.70 20.60
C LEU A 434 6.75 -4.98 19.87
N GLY A 435 7.72 -5.88 19.68
CA GLY A 435 7.54 -7.24 19.14
C GLY A 435 8.83 -8.07 19.01
N ALA A 436 10.00 -7.50 19.32
CA ALA A 436 11.29 -8.18 19.17
C ALA A 436 11.47 -9.35 20.16
N ASN A 437 12.08 -10.42 19.66
CA ASN A 437 12.53 -11.56 20.45
C ASN A 437 13.75 -11.14 21.28
N CYS A 438 13.61 -11.09 22.61
CA CYS A 438 14.72 -10.90 23.54
C CYS A 438 15.45 -12.25 23.72
N SER A 439 16.09 -12.78 22.68
CA SER A 439 16.98 -13.95 22.82
C SER A 439 18.13 -13.92 21.79
N ASP A 440 19.34 -13.95 22.36
CA ASP A 440 20.66 -14.21 21.78
C ASP A 440 21.31 -13.12 20.90
N GLY A 441 22.06 -12.21 21.57
CA GLY A 441 23.17 -11.38 21.08
C GLY A 441 22.89 -10.54 19.81
N ASP A 442 22.74 -9.22 19.83
CA ASP A 442 23.30 -8.16 20.64
C ASP A 442 22.23 -7.04 20.78
N GLU A 443 22.41 -6.17 21.78
CA GLU A 443 21.48 -5.11 22.24
C GLU A 443 20.29 -5.60 23.11
N GLN A 444 20.61 -5.97 24.36
CA GLN A 444 19.61 -5.90 25.44
C GLN A 444 19.10 -4.45 25.54
N ILE A 445 17.79 -4.25 25.33
CA ILE A 445 17.16 -2.95 25.58
C ILE A 445 17.30 -2.63 27.07
N GLU A 446 17.98 -1.53 27.37
CA GLU A 446 18.31 -1.14 28.75
C GLU A 446 17.04 -1.06 29.61
N GLY A 447 16.99 -1.86 30.68
CA GLY A 447 15.89 -1.87 31.64
C GLY A 447 14.81 -2.94 31.43
N TYR A 448 14.85 -3.69 30.32
CA TYR A 448 13.94 -4.81 30.05
C TYR A 448 14.63 -6.18 30.27
N THR A 449 13.83 -7.18 30.60
CA THR A 449 14.19 -8.59 30.84
C THR A 449 13.04 -9.45 30.34
N SER A 450 13.22 -10.78 30.36
CA SER A 450 12.33 -11.84 29.86
C SER A 450 12.14 -11.88 28.35
N GLU A 451 11.66 -13.01 27.85
CA GLU A 451 11.24 -13.16 26.45
C GLU A 451 10.23 -12.08 26.10
N ARG A 452 10.33 -11.55 24.88
CA ARG A 452 9.45 -10.47 24.35
C ARG A 452 9.49 -9.18 25.20
N CYS A 453 10.54 -9.02 26.00
CA CYS A 453 10.86 -7.84 26.79
C CYS A 453 9.65 -7.41 27.66
N SER A 454 8.98 -8.40 28.26
CA SER A 454 7.71 -8.22 28.98
C SER A 454 7.90 -7.77 30.44
N GLN A 455 9.09 -7.95 31.00
CA GLN A 455 9.40 -7.62 32.40
C GLN A 455 10.49 -6.54 32.46
N CYS A 456 10.44 -5.71 33.51
CA CYS A 456 11.51 -4.75 33.81
C CYS A 456 12.55 -5.39 34.71
N VAL A 457 13.82 -4.95 34.60
CA VAL A 457 14.92 -5.51 35.39
C VAL A 457 14.64 -5.25 36.87
N GLN A 458 14.38 -6.33 37.60
CA GLN A 458 13.95 -6.28 39.00
C GLN A 458 14.93 -5.46 39.86
N GLY A 459 14.38 -4.58 40.69
CA GLY A 459 15.15 -3.72 41.60
C GLY A 459 15.90 -2.55 40.94
N LYS A 460 15.95 -2.47 39.60
CA LYS A 460 16.60 -1.36 38.87
C LYS A 460 15.62 -0.55 38.03
N TYR A 461 14.61 -1.19 37.46
CA TYR A 461 13.59 -0.56 36.63
C TYR A 461 12.20 -1.04 37.07
N TYR A 462 11.20 -0.18 36.91
CA TYR A 462 9.80 -0.48 37.22
C TYR A 462 8.92 -0.15 36.03
N ARG A 463 7.77 -0.81 35.93
CA ARG A 463 6.89 -0.66 34.78
C ARG A 463 5.85 0.42 35.03
N ILE A 464 5.79 1.42 34.15
CA ILE A 464 4.78 2.48 34.19
C ILE A 464 4.24 2.74 32.79
N ASN A 465 2.92 2.72 32.64
CA ASN A 465 2.24 2.95 31.34
C ASN A 465 2.67 2.04 30.17
N GLY A 466 3.34 0.92 30.46
CA GLY A 466 3.81 -0.04 29.45
C GLY A 466 5.32 -0.01 29.20
N GLU A 467 6.04 1.02 29.64
CA GLU A 467 7.49 1.22 29.48
C GLU A 467 8.24 0.92 30.81
N CYS A 468 9.51 0.52 30.71
CA CYS A 468 10.40 0.33 31.86
C CYS A 468 11.19 1.61 32.16
N GLU A 469 10.96 2.18 33.34
CA GLU A 469 11.58 3.42 33.83
C GLU A 469 12.55 3.11 34.97
N LYS A 470 13.65 3.86 35.06
CA LYS A 470 14.69 3.62 36.07
C LYS A 470 14.16 3.93 37.48
N CYS A 471 14.46 3.06 38.44
CA CYS A 471 14.15 3.29 39.85
C CYS A 471 14.94 4.50 40.38
N PRO A 472 14.32 5.37 41.21
CA PRO A 472 15.05 6.47 41.82
C PRO A 472 16.10 5.94 42.80
N ASP A 473 17.17 6.71 43.03
CA ASP A 473 18.27 6.34 43.91
C ASP A 473 17.82 6.03 45.35
N GLN A 474 16.66 6.57 45.77
CA GLN A 474 16.04 6.34 47.08
C GLN A 474 14.58 5.87 46.93
N PRO A 475 14.32 4.57 46.72
CA PRO A 475 12.96 4.04 46.51
C PRO A 475 12.02 4.24 47.71
N TRP A 476 12.55 4.19 48.94
CA TRP A 476 11.76 4.36 50.17
C TRP A 476 11.11 5.74 50.29
N LEU A 477 11.70 6.76 49.66
CA LEU A 477 11.16 8.13 49.66
C LEU A 477 9.77 8.19 49.00
N ILE A 478 9.51 7.34 48.01
CA ILE A 478 8.19 7.25 47.35
C ILE A 478 7.12 6.85 48.36
N PHE A 479 7.39 5.88 49.24
CA PHE A 479 6.43 5.46 50.26
C PHE A 479 6.19 6.56 51.29
N VAL A 480 7.22 7.27 51.72
CA VAL A 480 7.09 8.41 52.65
C VAL A 480 6.24 9.51 52.03
N LEU A 481 6.52 9.87 50.77
CA LEU A 481 5.73 10.85 50.01
C LEU A 481 4.29 10.39 49.79
N PHE A 482 4.07 9.09 49.55
CA PHE A 482 2.74 8.52 49.37
C PHE A 482 1.91 8.61 50.66
N PHE A 483 2.46 8.22 51.81
CA PHE A 483 1.76 8.33 53.09
C PHE A 483 1.54 9.78 53.51
N LEU A 484 2.49 10.67 53.24
CA LEU A 484 2.35 12.11 53.48
C LEU A 484 1.25 12.71 52.59
N ALA A 485 1.22 12.35 51.29
CA ALA A 485 0.17 12.76 50.37
C ALA A 485 -1.20 12.22 50.81
N ALA A 486 -1.29 10.96 51.23
CA ALA A 486 -2.52 10.37 51.76
C ALA A 486 -3.02 11.10 53.02
N ALA A 487 -2.12 11.51 53.92
CA ALA A 487 -2.46 12.30 55.10
C ALA A 487 -2.96 13.71 54.72
N VAL A 488 -2.27 14.38 53.79
CA VAL A 488 -2.68 15.71 53.28
C VAL A 488 -4.04 15.64 52.57
N LEU A 489 -4.25 14.64 51.72
CA LEU A 489 -5.51 14.42 51.02
C LEU A 489 -6.65 14.07 51.97
N SER A 490 -6.37 13.27 53.00
CA SER A 490 -7.36 12.95 54.05
C SER A 490 -7.74 14.19 54.86
N PHE A 491 -6.75 15.05 55.18
CA PHE A 491 -7.00 16.33 55.83
C PHE A 491 -7.78 17.30 54.93
N ALA A 492 -7.44 17.37 53.64
CA ALA A 492 -8.16 18.17 52.66
C ALA A 492 -9.60 17.69 52.47
N ALA A 493 -9.83 16.38 52.33
CA ALA A 493 -11.16 15.80 52.25
C ALA A 493 -11.97 16.05 53.52
N TRP A 494 -11.35 15.90 54.70
CA TRP A 494 -11.98 16.25 55.97
C TRP A 494 -12.33 17.74 56.03
N MET A 495 -11.44 18.62 55.60
CA MET A 495 -11.66 20.07 55.56
C MET A 495 -12.81 20.43 54.61
N LEU A 496 -12.81 19.91 53.38
CA LEU A 496 -13.87 20.16 52.40
C LEU A 496 -15.23 19.66 52.90
N ASN A 497 -15.28 18.47 53.50
CA ASN A 497 -16.49 17.90 54.08
C ASN A 497 -16.97 18.68 55.33
N ALA A 498 -16.05 19.09 56.22
CA ALA A 498 -16.36 19.91 57.39
C ALA A 498 -16.87 21.31 57.01
N ARG A 499 -16.55 21.77 55.79
CA ARG A 499 -16.95 23.07 55.24
C ARG A 499 -18.11 23.00 54.25
N GLN A 500 -18.74 21.83 54.07
CA GLN A 500 -19.92 21.63 53.20
C GLN A 500 -19.69 22.07 51.74
N VAL A 501 -18.46 21.92 51.22
CA VAL A 501 -18.19 22.19 49.80
C VAL A 501 -18.90 21.15 48.95
N ASN A 502 -19.55 21.57 47.85
CA ASN A 502 -20.23 20.62 46.96
C ASN A 502 -19.20 19.69 46.29
N ILE A 503 -19.30 18.40 46.62
CA ILE A 503 -18.38 17.35 46.16
C ILE A 503 -18.53 17.10 44.64
N ALA A 504 -19.67 17.46 44.04
CA ALA A 504 -19.90 17.34 42.59
C ALA A 504 -18.90 18.17 41.77
N PHE A 505 -18.51 19.35 42.26
CA PHE A 505 -17.52 20.20 41.61
C PHE A 505 -16.12 19.56 41.60
N VAL A 506 -15.73 18.93 42.72
CA VAL A 506 -14.45 18.22 42.82
C VAL A 506 -14.44 16.99 41.91
N ALA A 507 -15.58 16.30 41.78
CA ALA A 507 -15.72 15.14 40.91
C ALA A 507 -15.51 15.46 39.42
N ILE A 508 -15.95 16.64 38.94
CA ILE A 508 -15.71 17.13 37.57
C ILE A 508 -14.20 17.19 37.26
N GLY A 509 -13.41 17.78 38.16
CA GLY A 509 -11.95 17.87 37.99
C GLY A 509 -11.26 16.51 38.02
N VAL A 510 -11.65 15.64 38.96
CA VAL A 510 -11.11 14.27 39.05
C VAL A 510 -11.40 13.50 37.75
N ASP A 511 -12.62 13.58 37.22
CA ASP A 511 -13.00 12.94 35.96
C ASP A 511 -12.14 13.39 34.78
N TYR A 512 -11.88 14.69 34.66
CA TYR A 512 -11.02 15.24 33.63
C TYR A 512 -9.59 14.70 33.70
N PHE A 513 -8.98 14.75 34.89
CA PHE A 513 -7.61 14.26 35.09
C PHE A 513 -7.49 12.75 34.87
N GLN A 514 -8.49 11.98 35.30
CA GLN A 514 -8.55 10.54 35.10
C GLN A 514 -8.58 10.16 33.62
N VAL A 515 -9.34 10.89 32.81
CA VAL A 515 -9.39 10.68 31.35
C VAL A 515 -8.08 11.05 30.68
N LEU A 516 -7.50 12.22 30.99
CA LEU A 516 -6.20 12.62 30.43
C LEU A 516 -5.09 11.63 30.76
N ALA A 517 -5.07 11.13 31.99
CA ALA A 517 -4.10 10.13 32.43
C ALA A 517 -4.19 8.81 31.65
N LEU A 518 -5.33 8.48 31.03
CA LEU A 518 -5.44 7.29 30.18
C LEU A 518 -4.78 7.45 28.82
N PHE A 519 -4.64 8.69 28.29
CA PHE A 519 -3.95 8.94 27.03
C PHE A 519 -2.44 8.64 27.11
N ALA A 520 -1.86 8.70 28.31
CA ALA A 520 -0.47 8.30 28.57
C ALA A 520 -0.14 6.87 28.12
N ARG A 521 -1.16 6.01 28.04
CA ARG A 521 -1.03 4.59 27.70
C ARG A 521 -1.41 4.29 26.25
N ALA A 522 -1.89 5.29 25.49
CA ALA A 522 -2.00 5.15 24.05
C ALA A 522 -0.58 5.09 23.47
N ARG A 523 -0.34 4.18 22.53
CA ARG A 523 0.96 4.01 21.84
C ARG A 523 1.21 5.15 20.84
N VAL A 524 1.28 6.37 21.35
CA VAL A 524 1.65 7.58 20.63
C VAL A 524 3.04 7.97 21.10
N ARG A 525 3.86 8.44 20.17
CA ARG A 525 5.16 9.03 20.49
C ARG A 525 4.95 10.38 21.17
N TRP A 526 4.58 10.36 22.45
CA TRP A 526 4.31 11.58 23.20
C TRP A 526 5.62 12.32 23.50
N PRO A 527 5.69 13.64 23.26
CA PRO A 527 6.78 14.50 23.74
C PRO A 527 7.04 14.33 25.24
N ASN A 528 8.31 14.45 25.66
CA ASN A 528 8.72 14.24 27.07
C ASN A 528 7.96 15.14 28.05
N ILE A 529 7.65 16.38 27.65
CA ILE A 529 6.86 17.30 28.47
C ILE A 529 5.42 16.78 28.70
N LEU A 530 4.80 16.18 27.69
CA LEU A 530 3.45 15.59 27.79
C LEU A 530 3.48 14.27 28.56
N LYS A 531 4.49 13.41 28.34
CA LYS A 531 4.71 12.19 29.16
C LYS A 531 4.81 12.55 30.64
N GLY A 532 5.59 13.60 30.97
CA GLY A 532 5.70 14.13 32.33
C GLY A 532 4.36 14.59 32.91
N LEU A 533 3.60 15.40 32.17
CA LEU A 533 2.29 15.88 32.62
C LEU A 533 1.29 14.74 32.84
N PHE A 534 1.19 13.79 31.89
CA PHE A 534 0.28 12.65 32.03
C PHE A 534 0.66 11.74 33.20
N ARG A 535 1.97 11.58 33.48
CA ARG A 535 2.46 10.84 34.65
C ARG A 535 1.97 11.46 35.96
N TRP A 536 2.05 12.79 36.10
CA TRP A 536 1.50 13.49 37.28
C TRP A 536 -0.03 13.31 37.40
N LEU A 537 -0.75 13.40 36.28
CA LEU A 537 -2.20 13.22 36.25
C LEU A 537 -2.63 11.77 36.58
N SER A 538 -1.76 10.78 36.35
CA SER A 538 -2.08 9.36 36.63
C SER A 538 -2.34 9.03 38.10
N ALA A 539 -1.94 9.90 39.04
CA ALA A 539 -2.29 9.78 40.45
C ALA A 539 -3.80 9.78 40.69
N PHE A 540 -4.57 10.53 39.89
CA PHE A 540 -6.03 10.59 40.00
C PHE A 540 -6.72 9.28 39.57
N ASN A 541 -6.03 8.42 38.81
CA ASN A 541 -6.48 7.07 38.48
C ASN A 541 -6.16 6.04 39.57
N LEU A 542 -5.67 6.43 40.75
CA LEU A 542 -5.20 5.48 41.78
C LEU A 542 -4.20 4.47 41.20
N ASN A 543 -3.36 4.90 40.25
CA ASN A 543 -2.41 4.03 39.58
C ASN A 543 -1.28 3.64 40.55
N ILE A 544 -1.32 2.42 41.08
CA ILE A 544 -0.31 1.89 42.02
C ILE A 544 1.07 1.79 41.37
N GLU A 545 1.16 1.72 40.03
CA GLU A 545 2.44 1.76 39.30
C GLU A 545 3.26 3.03 39.61
N LEU A 546 2.62 4.14 40.00
CA LEU A 546 3.31 5.37 40.38
C LEU A 546 4.09 5.23 41.70
N ALA A 547 3.63 4.37 42.60
CA ALA A 547 4.33 4.07 43.85
C ALA A 547 5.52 3.12 43.66
N ALA A 548 5.64 2.51 42.46
CA ALA A 548 6.73 1.62 42.06
C ALA A 548 7.15 0.61 43.16
N PRO A 549 6.22 -0.17 43.74
CA PRO A 549 6.52 -1.03 44.89
C PRO A 549 7.64 -2.05 44.61
N GLU A 550 7.81 -2.46 43.35
CA GLU A 550 8.91 -3.31 42.87
C GLU A 550 10.32 -2.71 43.05
N CYS A 551 10.44 -1.38 43.15
CA CYS A 551 11.73 -0.73 43.40
C CYS A 551 12.20 -0.90 44.85
N ALA A 552 11.29 -1.12 45.81
CA ALA A 552 11.64 -1.38 47.21
C ALA A 552 11.45 -2.84 47.62
N ILE A 553 10.54 -3.56 46.96
CA ILE A 553 10.22 -4.96 47.23
C ILE A 553 10.31 -5.73 45.90
N PRO A 554 11.47 -6.30 45.55
CA PRO A 554 11.71 -6.91 44.23
C PRO A 554 10.80 -8.12 43.91
N GLU A 555 10.20 -8.76 44.91
CA GLU A 555 9.33 -9.93 44.78
C GLU A 555 7.88 -9.60 44.34
N VAL A 556 7.55 -8.31 44.12
CA VAL A 556 6.19 -7.91 43.75
C VAL A 556 5.91 -8.25 42.29
N THR A 557 5.21 -9.37 42.08
CA THR A 557 4.73 -9.81 40.75
C THR A 557 3.49 -9.04 40.30
N PHE A 558 3.21 -9.07 38.99
CA PHE A 558 1.99 -8.46 38.43
C PHE A 558 0.71 -9.01 39.06
N SER A 559 0.61 -10.34 39.23
CA SER A 559 -0.56 -10.99 39.80
C SER A 559 -0.85 -10.46 41.22
N LEU A 560 0.19 -10.28 42.03
CA LEU A 560 0.06 -9.69 43.36
C LEU A 560 -0.48 -8.25 43.30
N LYS A 561 0.04 -7.42 42.38
CA LYS A 561 -0.47 -6.05 42.16
C LYS A 561 -1.93 -6.06 41.76
N TRP A 562 -2.33 -6.96 40.87
CA TRP A 562 -3.72 -7.10 40.43
C TRP A 562 -4.65 -7.45 41.60
N PHE A 563 -4.30 -8.45 42.42
CA PHE A 563 -5.08 -8.82 43.60
C PHE A 563 -5.17 -7.69 44.63
N LEU A 564 -4.08 -6.96 44.87
CA LEU A 564 -4.07 -5.80 45.78
C LEU A 564 -5.04 -4.72 45.32
N VAL A 565 -5.04 -4.36 44.02
CA VAL A 565 -5.98 -3.37 43.45
C VAL A 565 -7.43 -3.85 43.56
N MET A 566 -7.71 -5.11 43.23
CA MET A 566 -9.07 -5.66 43.30
C MET A 566 -9.59 -5.83 44.74
N ALA A 567 -8.69 -5.93 45.72
CA ALA A 567 -9.02 -6.00 47.14
C ALA A 567 -9.28 -4.62 47.77
N LEU A 568 -8.79 -3.51 47.19
CA LEU A 568 -8.95 -2.16 47.75
C LEU A 568 -10.39 -1.81 48.15
N PRO A 569 -11.42 -2.07 47.32
CA PRO A 569 -12.82 -1.86 47.68
C PRO A 569 -13.24 -2.62 48.94
N VAL A 570 -12.82 -3.87 49.04
CA VAL A 570 -13.18 -4.79 50.13
C VAL A 570 -12.47 -4.39 51.42
N THR A 571 -11.19 -4.05 51.34
CA THR A 571 -10.41 -3.60 52.50
C THR A 571 -10.95 -2.28 53.04
N ALA A 572 -11.32 -1.34 52.16
CA ALA A 572 -11.92 -0.08 52.56
C ALA A 572 -13.32 -0.27 53.17
N ALA A 573 -14.15 -1.15 52.61
CA ALA A 573 -15.43 -1.52 53.23
C ALA A 573 -15.23 -2.09 54.64
N GLY A 574 -14.27 -3.01 54.82
CA GLY A 574 -13.92 -3.57 56.13
C GLY A 574 -13.48 -2.51 57.14
N LEU A 575 -12.60 -1.58 56.72
CA LEU A 575 -12.16 -0.46 57.55
C LEU A 575 -13.33 0.45 57.94
N LEU A 576 -14.20 0.83 57.00
CA LEU A 576 -15.36 1.67 57.27
C LEU A 576 -16.37 0.97 58.19
N LEU A 577 -16.57 -0.34 58.04
CA LEU A 577 -17.40 -1.14 58.94
C LEU A 577 -16.79 -1.23 60.35
N SER A 578 -15.47 -1.31 60.46
CA SER A 578 -14.78 -1.28 61.75
C SER A 578 -14.94 0.08 62.46
N VAL A 579 -14.84 1.18 61.71
CA VAL A 579 -15.08 2.54 62.21
C VAL A 579 -16.55 2.71 62.62
N PHE A 580 -17.49 2.16 61.84
CA PHE A 580 -18.90 2.12 62.22
C PHE A 580 -19.11 1.34 63.51
N GLY A 581 -18.55 0.13 63.62
CA GLY A 581 -18.65 -0.70 64.82
C GLY A 581 -18.06 -0.02 66.05
N ALA A 582 -16.86 0.55 65.94
CA ALA A 582 -16.19 1.29 67.02
C ALA A 582 -16.97 2.54 67.43
N SER A 583 -17.46 3.32 66.47
CA SER A 583 -18.27 4.52 66.72
C SER A 583 -19.64 4.19 67.31
N TYR A 584 -20.25 3.09 66.86
CA TYR A 584 -21.50 2.56 67.39
C TYR A 584 -21.32 2.07 68.82
N ALA A 585 -20.27 1.29 69.11
CA ALA A 585 -19.93 0.83 70.46
C ALA A 585 -19.59 2.00 71.39
N TYR A 586 -18.82 2.98 70.93
CA TYR A 586 -18.53 4.22 71.68
C TYR A 586 -19.81 4.99 72.00
N LYS A 587 -20.73 5.14 71.05
CA LYS A 587 -22.03 5.80 71.28
C LYS A 587 -22.97 4.98 72.17
N ALA A 588 -22.94 3.66 72.09
CA ALA A 588 -23.82 2.78 72.85
C ALA A 588 -23.37 2.58 74.30
N PHE A 589 -22.08 2.28 74.51
CA PHE A 589 -21.54 1.89 75.82
C PHE A 589 -20.91 3.06 76.59
N ILE A 590 -20.25 4.00 75.90
CA ILE A 590 -19.56 5.14 76.55
C ILE A 590 -20.47 6.37 76.62
N LYS A 591 -20.98 6.88 75.48
CA LYS A 591 -21.86 8.06 75.45
C LYS A 591 -23.34 7.78 75.75
N ARG A 592 -23.75 6.50 75.84
CA ARG A 592 -25.13 6.05 76.14
C ARG A 592 -26.23 6.78 75.35
N VAL A 593 -25.98 7.02 74.07
CA VAL A 593 -26.89 7.75 73.19
C VAL A 593 -28.13 6.89 72.87
N ALA A 594 -29.30 7.53 72.70
CA ALA A 594 -30.56 6.90 72.31
C ALA A 594 -30.40 6.05 71.03
N ALA A 595 -31.13 4.93 70.96
CA ALA A 595 -30.97 3.93 69.89
C ALA A 595 -31.07 4.51 68.47
N LYS A 596 -31.95 5.50 68.27
CA LYS A 596 -32.15 6.21 66.99
C LYS A 596 -30.90 6.95 66.51
N ASP A 597 -30.09 7.48 67.42
CA ASP A 597 -28.94 8.33 67.08
C ASP A 597 -27.60 7.57 67.12
N ARG A 598 -27.61 6.28 67.52
CA ARG A 598 -26.41 5.44 67.53
C ARG A 598 -25.84 5.27 66.12
N SER A 599 -26.68 5.09 65.11
CA SER A 599 -26.29 4.93 63.69
C SER A 599 -26.23 6.25 62.91
N SER A 600 -26.29 7.41 63.57
CA SER A 600 -26.29 8.73 62.94
C SER A 600 -25.10 9.02 62.02
N HIS A 601 -24.03 8.23 62.08
CA HIS A 601 -22.81 8.38 61.28
C HIS A 601 -22.75 7.40 60.08
N ALA A 602 -23.74 6.52 59.93
CA ALA A 602 -23.78 5.52 58.85
C ALA A 602 -23.83 6.16 57.46
N HIS A 603 -24.64 7.21 57.28
CA HIS A 603 -24.81 7.86 55.99
C HIS A 603 -23.52 8.49 55.47
N ALA A 604 -22.69 9.06 56.35
CA ALA A 604 -21.38 9.62 55.99
C ALA A 604 -20.41 8.53 55.52
N LEU A 605 -20.37 7.38 56.22
CA LEU A 605 -19.51 6.25 55.85
C LEU A 605 -19.95 5.60 54.52
N VAL A 606 -21.27 5.47 54.31
CA VAL A 606 -21.83 4.98 53.04
C VAL A 606 -21.51 5.94 51.89
N SER A 607 -21.63 7.26 52.11
CA SER A 607 -21.28 8.28 51.13
C SER A 607 -19.80 8.20 50.73
N VAL A 608 -18.89 8.08 51.70
CA VAL A 608 -17.45 7.90 51.45
C VAL A 608 -17.17 6.64 50.62
N PHE A 609 -17.84 5.52 50.92
CA PHE A 609 -17.69 4.29 50.15
C PHE A 609 -18.18 4.44 48.70
N ILE A 610 -19.32 5.10 48.48
CA ILE A 610 -19.85 5.36 47.13
C ILE A 610 -18.92 6.28 46.33
N VAL A 611 -18.41 7.35 46.94
CA VAL A 611 -17.45 8.26 46.29
C VAL A 611 -16.16 7.51 45.94
N MET A 612 -15.67 6.65 46.82
CA MET A 612 -14.52 5.80 46.53
C MET A 612 -14.77 4.82 45.38
N MET A 613 -15.94 4.17 45.33
CA MET A 613 -16.33 3.32 44.19
C MET A 613 -16.42 4.11 42.89
N TYR A 614 -16.96 5.32 42.94
CA TYR A 614 -17.03 6.23 41.79
C TYR A 614 -15.64 6.59 41.25
N VAL A 615 -14.74 7.04 42.12
CA VAL A 615 -13.36 7.41 41.73
C VAL A 615 -12.58 6.18 41.26
N GLY A 616 -12.74 5.03 41.91
CA GLY A 616 -12.04 3.78 41.57
C GLY A 616 -12.60 3.04 40.34
N TYR A 617 -13.82 3.37 39.88
CA TYR A 617 -14.52 2.62 38.83
C TYR A 617 -13.70 2.45 37.54
N LEU A 618 -13.03 3.52 37.09
CA LEU A 618 -12.24 3.50 35.87
C LEU A 618 -11.08 2.49 35.96
N THR A 619 -10.38 2.49 37.09
CA THR A 619 -9.21 1.63 37.36
C THR A 619 -9.62 0.18 37.57
N LEU A 620 -10.68 -0.06 38.35
CA LEU A 620 -11.22 -1.40 38.56
C LEU A 620 -11.73 -2.01 37.25
N THR A 621 -12.44 -1.23 36.42
CA THR A 621 -12.94 -1.70 35.13
C THR A 621 -11.81 -2.04 34.18
N ARG A 622 -10.81 -1.15 34.05
CA ARG A 622 -9.65 -1.38 33.21
C ARG A 622 -8.86 -2.62 33.62
N MET A 623 -8.50 -2.74 34.91
CA MET A 623 -7.73 -3.90 35.41
C MET A 623 -8.50 -5.21 35.27
N THR A 624 -9.84 -5.17 35.33
CA THR A 624 -10.69 -6.34 35.08
C THR A 624 -10.64 -6.75 33.61
N LEU A 625 -10.77 -5.79 32.70
CA LEU A 625 -10.78 -6.03 31.26
C LEU A 625 -9.42 -6.48 30.70
N ASP A 626 -8.30 -6.08 31.31
CA ASP A 626 -6.95 -6.43 30.85
C ASP A 626 -6.67 -7.95 30.91
N VAL A 627 -7.32 -8.68 31.84
CA VAL A 627 -7.23 -10.16 31.95
C VAL A 627 -7.86 -10.87 30.74
N PHE A 628 -8.87 -10.26 30.12
CA PHE A 628 -9.58 -10.82 28.97
C PHE A 628 -9.00 -10.38 27.63
N ASN A 629 -8.03 -9.48 27.62
CA ASN A 629 -7.46 -8.90 26.42
C ASN A 629 -6.28 -9.75 25.93
N CYS A 630 -6.56 -10.69 25.02
CA CYS A 630 -5.58 -11.62 24.45
C CYS A 630 -5.32 -11.29 22.98
N SER A 631 -4.05 -11.12 22.60
CA SER A 631 -3.62 -10.76 21.25
C SER A 631 -2.51 -11.68 20.73
N PRO A 632 -2.51 -12.04 19.43
CA PRO A 632 -1.40 -12.80 18.83
C PRO A 632 -0.16 -11.94 18.67
N THR A 633 0.98 -12.58 18.38
CA THR A 633 2.23 -11.92 17.99
C THR A 633 2.21 -11.53 16.51
N ASP A 634 3.15 -10.68 16.09
CA ASP A 634 3.35 -10.33 14.69
C ASP A 634 4.82 -10.55 14.29
N PRO A 635 5.14 -11.56 13.46
CA PRO A 635 4.22 -12.53 12.87
C PRO A 635 3.59 -13.48 13.92
N PRO A 636 2.42 -14.06 13.63
CA PRO A 636 1.72 -14.93 14.57
C PRO A 636 2.47 -16.25 14.77
N ASP A 637 2.78 -16.58 16.02
CA ASP A 637 3.47 -17.81 16.43
C ASP A 637 2.52 -18.97 16.78
N GLY A 638 1.21 -18.76 16.60
CA GLY A 638 0.16 -19.72 16.91
C GLY A 638 -0.46 -19.57 18.31
N ASN A 639 0.11 -18.73 19.18
CA ASN A 639 -0.38 -18.51 20.55
C ASN A 639 -0.99 -17.11 20.72
N LEU A 640 -1.86 -16.97 21.71
CA LEU A 640 -2.43 -15.68 22.14
C LEU A 640 -1.82 -15.30 23.48
N TYR A 641 -1.45 -14.03 23.64
CA TYR A 641 -0.80 -13.52 24.85
C TYR A 641 -1.62 -12.40 25.48
N MET A 642 -1.59 -12.29 26.80
CA MET A 642 -2.31 -11.23 27.51
C MET A 642 -1.67 -9.87 27.18
N SER A 643 -2.42 -8.92 26.61
CA SER A 643 -1.84 -7.64 26.15
C SER A 643 -1.22 -6.80 27.28
N GLY A 644 -1.65 -7.01 28.54
CA GLY A 644 -1.06 -6.43 29.75
C GLY A 644 0.32 -6.99 30.13
N MET A 645 0.58 -8.27 29.80
CA MET A 645 1.85 -8.98 30.03
C MET A 645 2.07 -10.01 28.92
N THR A 646 2.95 -9.67 27.99
CA THR A 646 3.19 -10.42 26.75
C THR A 646 3.92 -11.74 26.94
N ASP A 647 4.38 -12.08 28.15
CA ASP A 647 4.91 -13.39 28.56
C ASP A 647 3.83 -14.38 29.01
N VAL A 648 2.60 -13.92 29.24
CA VAL A 648 1.52 -14.79 29.70
C VAL A 648 0.69 -15.27 28.52
N VAL A 649 0.85 -16.55 28.18
CA VAL A 649 0.02 -17.24 27.19
C VAL A 649 -1.41 -17.39 27.72
N CYS A 650 -2.38 -16.87 26.97
CA CYS A 650 -3.79 -16.96 27.32
C CYS A 650 -4.28 -18.40 27.26
N PHE A 651 -5.08 -18.79 28.26
CA PHE A 651 -5.70 -20.11 28.40
C PHE A 651 -4.75 -21.30 28.59
N GLU A 652 -3.43 -21.04 28.63
CA GLU A 652 -2.40 -22.08 28.80
C GLU A 652 -1.49 -21.81 30.01
N SER A 653 -1.12 -20.55 30.25
CA SER A 653 -0.29 -20.17 31.40
C SER A 653 -1.05 -20.30 32.73
N ASP A 654 -0.39 -20.87 33.75
CA ASP A 654 -0.89 -20.93 35.13
C ASP A 654 -1.33 -19.56 35.67
N VAL A 655 -0.63 -18.50 35.27
CA VAL A 655 -0.94 -17.12 35.68
C VAL A 655 -2.29 -16.68 35.11
N HIS A 656 -2.53 -16.94 33.82
CA HIS A 656 -3.81 -16.59 33.17
C HIS A 656 -4.96 -17.42 33.73
N LEU A 657 -4.76 -18.73 33.87
CA LEU A 657 -5.76 -19.65 34.41
C LEU A 657 -6.14 -19.31 35.87
N THR A 658 -5.19 -18.80 36.66
CA THR A 658 -5.46 -18.31 38.01
C THR A 658 -6.27 -17.00 37.99
N LEU A 659 -5.91 -16.03 37.14
CA LEU A 659 -6.55 -14.71 37.10
C LEU A 659 -7.94 -14.74 36.46
N PHE A 660 -8.17 -15.59 35.47
CA PHE A 660 -9.40 -15.65 34.67
C PHE A 660 -10.70 -15.79 35.49
N PRO A 661 -10.85 -16.75 36.44
CA PRO A 661 -12.08 -16.88 37.24
C PRO A 661 -12.31 -15.67 38.16
N PHE A 662 -11.26 -15.10 38.75
CA PHE A 662 -11.39 -13.88 39.56
C PHE A 662 -11.73 -12.66 38.70
N GLY A 663 -11.21 -12.59 37.47
CA GLY A 663 -11.58 -11.58 36.48
C GLY A 663 -13.07 -11.63 36.14
N LEU A 664 -13.66 -12.84 36.01
CA LEU A 664 -15.11 -13.00 35.79
C LEU A 664 -15.93 -12.48 36.97
N VAL A 665 -15.50 -12.78 38.20
CA VAL A 665 -16.14 -12.25 39.41
C VAL A 665 -16.05 -10.72 39.46
N ALA A 666 -14.86 -10.16 39.18
CA ALA A 666 -14.64 -8.71 39.14
C ALA A 666 -15.48 -8.02 38.06
N MET A 667 -15.67 -8.66 36.89
CA MET A 667 -16.54 -8.18 35.82
C MET A 667 -18.00 -8.07 36.29
N VAL A 668 -18.50 -9.11 36.97
CA VAL A 668 -19.87 -9.09 37.50
C VAL A 668 -20.04 -8.06 38.61
N VAL A 669 -19.12 -8.01 39.58
CA VAL A 669 -19.26 -7.19 40.79
C VAL A 669 -18.96 -5.71 40.52
N TYR A 670 -17.82 -5.40 39.90
CA TYR A 670 -17.37 -4.01 39.75
C TYR A 670 -17.82 -3.37 38.45
N VAL A 671 -17.82 -4.09 37.33
CA VAL A 671 -18.16 -3.52 36.01
C VAL A 671 -19.66 -3.50 35.75
N ALA A 672 -20.38 -4.59 36.07
CA ALA A 672 -21.82 -4.69 35.81
C ALA A 672 -22.69 -4.25 37.00
N ALA A 673 -22.45 -4.81 38.20
CA ALA A 673 -23.36 -4.61 39.33
C ALA A 673 -23.32 -3.16 39.88
N TYR A 674 -22.15 -2.51 39.95
CA TYR A 674 -22.06 -1.15 40.48
C TYR A 674 -22.84 -0.11 39.65
N PRO A 675 -22.68 -0.01 38.32
CA PRO A 675 -23.51 0.89 37.51
C PRO A 675 -25.00 0.54 37.56
N LEU A 676 -25.34 -0.74 37.58
CA LEU A 676 -26.74 -1.20 37.67
C LEU A 676 -27.37 -0.80 39.01
N LEU A 677 -26.69 -1.05 40.13
CA LEU A 677 -27.13 -0.66 41.46
C LEU A 677 -27.24 0.86 41.58
N SER A 678 -26.26 1.60 41.06
CA SER A 678 -26.30 3.06 41.01
C SER A 678 -27.53 3.55 40.24
N LEU A 679 -27.81 3.00 39.06
CA LEU A 679 -29.00 3.34 38.27
C LEU A 679 -30.30 3.00 39.00
N LEU A 680 -30.39 1.85 39.66
CA LEU A 680 -31.57 1.44 40.43
C LEU A 680 -31.82 2.37 41.64
N VAL A 681 -30.76 2.72 42.38
CA VAL A 681 -30.83 3.66 43.51
C VAL A 681 -31.24 5.05 43.04
N LEU A 682 -30.64 5.55 41.96
CA LEU A 682 -30.97 6.87 41.38
C LEU A 682 -32.40 6.92 40.83
N ARG A 683 -32.86 5.84 40.18
CA ARG A 683 -34.27 5.73 39.72
C ARG A 683 -35.26 5.73 40.87
N ARG A 684 -34.94 5.04 41.97
CA ARG A 684 -35.79 4.99 43.17
C ARG A 684 -35.89 6.34 43.87
N ASN A 685 -34.80 7.11 43.89
CA ASN A 685 -34.70 8.41 44.57
C ASN A 685 -34.72 9.62 43.62
N LYS A 686 -35.39 9.49 42.45
CA LYS A 686 -35.32 10.48 41.35
C LYS A 686 -35.67 11.91 41.74
N LEU A 687 -36.55 12.12 42.71
CA LEU A 687 -37.00 13.45 43.13
C LEU A 687 -35.93 14.19 43.94
N ILE A 688 -35.24 13.47 44.83
CA ILE A 688 -34.14 14.00 45.65
C ILE A 688 -32.93 14.31 44.76
N VAL A 689 -32.61 13.43 43.80
CA VAL A 689 -31.45 13.61 42.90
C VAL A 689 -31.61 14.81 41.97
N LYS A 690 -32.83 15.08 41.47
CA LYS A 690 -33.15 16.23 40.61
C LYS A 690 -32.82 17.60 41.23
N ARG A 691 -32.59 17.64 42.55
CA ARG A 691 -32.16 18.83 43.30
C ARG A 691 -30.74 19.27 42.93
N ASP A 692 -29.87 18.31 42.58
CA ASP A 692 -28.43 18.51 42.41
C ASP A 692 -27.99 18.30 40.95
N GLN A 693 -28.56 17.31 40.27
CA GLN A 693 -28.24 16.99 38.87
C GLN A 693 -29.31 16.14 38.17
N ALA A 694 -29.22 16.02 36.85
CA ALA A 694 -30.11 15.16 36.07
C ALA A 694 -30.02 13.69 36.52
N THR A 695 -31.17 13.03 36.76
CA THR A 695 -31.26 11.74 37.46
C THR A 695 -30.44 10.59 36.86
N TYR A 696 -30.19 10.60 35.55
CA TYR A 696 -29.45 9.55 34.83
C TYR A 696 -28.02 9.96 34.47
N TRP A 697 -27.58 11.16 34.87
CA TRP A 697 -26.30 11.71 34.43
C TRP A 697 -25.10 10.92 34.95
N ILE A 698 -25.12 10.53 36.22
CA ILE A 698 -24.08 9.67 36.83
C ILE A 698 -23.93 8.35 36.05
N ALA A 699 -25.03 7.74 35.60
CA ALA A 699 -24.98 6.52 34.80
C ALA A 699 -24.33 6.75 33.42
N LEU A 700 -24.55 7.92 32.81
CA LEU A 700 -23.88 8.31 31.56
C LEU A 700 -22.38 8.57 31.78
N ILE A 701 -21.99 9.15 32.92
CA ILE A 701 -20.58 9.33 33.28
C ILE A 701 -19.89 7.96 33.45
N LEU A 702 -20.53 7.02 34.14
CA LEU A 702 -20.00 5.65 34.28
C LEU A 702 -19.93 4.93 32.93
N LEU A 703 -20.92 5.12 32.06
CA LEU A 703 -20.88 4.58 30.69
C LEU A 703 -19.71 5.18 29.88
N ARG A 704 -19.48 6.49 29.97
CA ARG A 704 -18.32 7.17 29.37
C ARG A 704 -17.01 6.55 29.87
N LYS A 705 -16.84 6.43 31.20
CA LYS A 705 -15.65 5.82 31.82
C LYS A 705 -15.43 4.38 31.34
N PHE A 706 -16.50 3.57 31.27
CA PHE A 706 -16.44 2.21 30.72
C PHE A 706 -15.98 2.20 29.26
N LEU A 707 -16.59 3.02 28.39
CA LEU A 707 -16.25 3.07 26.97
C LEU A 707 -14.80 3.51 26.75
N ILE A 708 -14.29 4.47 27.53
CA ILE A 708 -12.89 4.91 27.44
C ILE A 708 -11.94 3.79 27.93
N ALA A 709 -12.28 3.07 29.01
CA ALA A 709 -11.48 1.93 29.47
C ALA A 709 -11.47 0.77 28.46
N PHE A 710 -12.62 0.47 27.87
CA PHE A 710 -12.77 -0.57 26.85
C PHE A 710 -11.95 -0.27 25.60
N THR A 711 -12.03 0.95 25.08
CA THR A 711 -11.34 1.34 23.84
C THR A 711 -9.83 1.40 24.03
N ALA A 712 -9.38 1.82 25.22
CA ALA A 712 -7.97 1.81 25.58
C ALA A 712 -7.35 0.41 25.65
N LEU A 713 -8.16 -0.65 25.71
CA LEU A 713 -7.71 -2.04 25.76
C LEU A 713 -7.91 -2.76 24.43
N MET A 714 -9.13 -2.71 23.87
CA MET A 714 -9.49 -3.48 22.66
C MET A 714 -8.74 -3.04 21.40
N PHE A 715 -8.41 -1.75 21.29
CA PHE A 715 -7.70 -1.21 20.12
C PHE A 715 -6.22 -0.92 20.42
N ARG A 716 -5.65 -1.54 21.46
CA ARG A 716 -4.26 -1.28 21.88
C ARG A 716 -3.23 -1.64 20.80
N SER A 717 -3.54 -2.60 19.94
CA SER A 717 -2.70 -2.97 18.79
C SER A 717 -2.66 -1.88 17.71
N THR A 718 -3.67 -1.01 17.68
CA THR A 718 -3.87 0.00 16.63
C THR A 718 -4.19 1.36 17.26
N PRO A 719 -3.15 2.15 17.64
CA PRO A 719 -3.34 3.38 18.41
C PRO A 719 -4.20 4.43 17.69
N SER A 720 -4.19 4.45 16.35
CA SER A 720 -5.05 5.32 15.55
C SER A 720 -6.54 5.02 15.74
N TYR A 721 -6.94 3.74 15.75
CA TYR A 721 -8.33 3.34 16.02
C TYR A 721 -8.71 3.59 17.48
N GLN A 722 -7.79 3.34 18.42
CA GLN A 722 -7.98 3.64 19.83
C GLN A 722 -8.32 5.11 20.08
N LEU A 723 -7.52 6.03 19.53
CA LEU A 723 -7.72 7.47 19.71
C LEU A 723 -8.94 7.98 18.94
N ALA A 724 -9.20 7.48 17.73
CA ALA A 724 -10.38 7.85 16.95
C ALA A 724 -11.69 7.47 17.66
N PHE A 725 -11.79 6.26 18.21
CA PHE A 725 -12.98 5.85 18.96
C PHE A 725 -13.07 6.60 20.30
N SER A 726 -11.94 6.80 20.99
CA SER A 726 -11.90 7.65 22.19
C SER A 726 -12.38 9.07 21.89
N LEU A 727 -12.03 9.62 20.72
CA LEU A 727 -12.46 10.95 20.28
C LEU A 727 -13.97 10.99 20.07
N LEU A 728 -14.54 9.95 19.44
CA LEU A 728 -15.98 9.81 19.28
C LEU A 728 -16.72 9.78 20.62
N VAL A 729 -16.22 9.02 21.60
CA VAL A 729 -16.82 8.94 22.94
C VAL A 729 -16.74 10.28 23.67
N MET A 730 -15.57 10.94 23.65
CA MET A 730 -15.35 12.23 24.30
C MET A 730 -16.18 13.34 23.66
N PHE A 731 -16.24 13.39 22.32
CA PHE A 731 -17.06 14.35 21.59
C PHE A 731 -18.55 14.11 21.81
N GLY A 732 -18.99 12.85 21.85
CA GLY A 732 -20.36 12.48 22.19
C GLY A 732 -20.76 12.93 23.61
N ALA A 733 -19.87 12.74 24.59
CA ALA A 733 -20.06 13.23 25.95
C ALA A 733 -20.14 14.76 26.01
N TYR A 734 -19.24 15.47 25.30
CA TYR A 734 -19.28 16.92 25.17
C TYR A 734 -20.61 17.41 24.56
N ALA A 735 -21.07 16.79 23.47
CA ALA A 735 -22.33 17.16 22.83
C ALA A 735 -23.55 16.91 23.74
N LEU A 736 -23.55 15.82 24.51
CA LEU A 736 -24.58 15.55 25.51
C LEU A 736 -24.55 16.55 26.68
N GLN A 737 -23.36 16.95 27.13
CA GLN A 737 -23.18 17.94 28.20
C GLN A 737 -23.76 19.31 27.79
N VAL A 738 -23.35 19.82 26.62
CA VAL A 738 -23.79 21.12 26.10
C VAL A 738 -25.30 21.15 25.83
N ARG A 739 -25.89 20.02 25.44
CA ARG A 739 -27.34 19.93 25.16
C ARG A 739 -28.22 19.82 26.40
N ASN A 740 -27.75 19.15 27.44
CA ASN A 740 -28.61 18.77 28.57
C ASN A 740 -28.36 19.59 29.86
N LEU A 741 -27.25 20.33 29.97
CA LEU A 741 -26.87 21.15 31.14
C LEU A 741 -27.21 20.46 32.49
N PRO A 742 -26.58 19.30 32.75
CA PRO A 742 -27.07 18.33 33.72
C PRO A 742 -26.74 18.65 35.19
N TYR A 743 -25.74 19.49 35.46
CA TYR A 743 -25.40 19.92 36.81
C TYR A 743 -26.25 21.13 37.19
N MET A 744 -26.58 21.29 38.48
CA MET A 744 -27.29 22.47 38.94
C MET A 744 -26.39 23.31 39.84
N SER A 745 -26.12 24.55 39.43
CA SER A 745 -25.31 25.48 40.21
C SER A 745 -26.07 25.91 41.48
N PRO A 746 -25.38 26.29 42.58
CA PRO A 746 -26.05 26.82 43.78
C PRO A 746 -26.96 28.03 43.51
N SER A 747 -26.68 28.84 42.48
CA SER A 747 -27.55 29.95 42.05
C SER A 747 -28.87 29.52 41.40
N ASP A 748 -28.92 28.32 40.79
CA ASP A 748 -30.12 27.78 40.12
C ASP A 748 -30.99 26.93 41.05
N TYR A 749 -30.45 26.56 42.22
CA TYR A 749 -31.09 25.74 43.25
C TYR A 749 -32.41 26.34 43.75
N ASP A 750 -32.37 27.59 44.23
CA ASP A 750 -33.50 28.32 44.79
C ASP A 750 -34.65 28.49 43.78
N ARG A 751 -34.31 28.67 42.51
CA ARG A 751 -35.27 28.86 41.42
C ARG A 751 -36.05 27.58 41.14
N THR A 752 -35.37 26.44 41.12
CA THR A 752 -35.97 25.13 40.80
C THR A 752 -36.85 24.60 41.93
N VAL A 753 -36.42 24.78 43.18
CA VAL A 753 -37.22 24.41 44.35
C VAL A 753 -38.49 25.25 44.42
N ARG A 754 -38.39 26.58 44.26
CA ARG A 754 -39.56 27.47 44.18
C ARG A 754 -40.50 27.09 43.05
N HIS A 755 -39.98 26.74 41.87
CA HIS A 755 -40.80 26.30 40.76
C HIS A 755 -41.59 25.02 41.08
N HIS A 756 -40.96 24.02 41.70
CA HIS A 756 -41.63 22.79 42.10
C HIS A 756 -42.62 22.98 43.26
N LEU A 757 -42.30 23.84 44.23
CA LEU A 757 -43.22 24.22 45.31
C LEU A 757 -44.43 25.00 44.79
N LEU A 758 -44.24 25.89 43.80
CA LEU A 758 -45.32 26.60 43.12
C LEU A 758 -46.20 25.63 42.32
N GLN A 759 -45.62 24.70 41.57
CA GLN A 759 -46.37 23.67 40.85
C GLN A 759 -47.14 22.74 41.81
N ALA A 760 -46.57 22.40 42.97
CA ALA A 760 -47.25 21.62 44.00
C ALA A 760 -48.39 22.42 44.66
N GLY A 761 -48.17 23.71 44.97
CA GLY A 761 -49.19 24.59 45.53
C GLY A 761 -50.36 24.84 44.58
N ILE A 762 -50.08 25.05 43.29
CA ILE A 762 -51.10 25.20 42.25
C ILE A 762 -51.94 23.91 42.11
N ALA A 763 -51.31 22.73 42.15
CA ALA A 763 -52.01 21.44 42.10
C ALA A 763 -52.92 21.19 43.33
N ASP A 764 -52.49 21.68 44.51
CA ASP A 764 -53.24 21.62 45.78
C ASP A 764 -54.50 22.50 45.73
N THR A 765 -54.37 23.73 45.20
CA THR A 765 -55.50 24.66 45.01
C THR A 765 -56.51 24.19 43.97
N LEU A 766 -56.11 23.31 43.04
CA LEU A 766 -56.97 22.75 41.99
C LEU A 766 -57.63 21.42 42.38
N HIS A 767 -57.40 20.88 43.59
CA HIS A 767 -57.90 19.58 44.07
C HIS A 767 -57.76 18.42 43.06
N THR A 768 -56.69 18.45 42.25
CA THR A 768 -56.44 17.39 41.27
C THR A 768 -55.77 16.19 41.96
N ARG A 769 -56.28 14.98 41.73
CA ARG A 769 -55.72 13.71 42.26
C ARG A 769 -54.34 13.47 41.64
N SER A 770 -53.32 14.11 42.19
CA SER A 770 -51.96 14.02 41.70
C SER A 770 -51.02 13.91 42.91
N ASP A 771 -49.96 13.12 42.76
CA ASP A 771 -48.98 12.80 43.81
C ASP A 771 -48.14 14.02 44.27
N HIS A 772 -48.61 15.25 44.05
CA HIS A 772 -47.94 16.51 44.37
C HIS A 772 -47.76 16.71 45.89
N TRP A 773 -48.57 16.07 46.73
CA TRP A 773 -48.35 16.05 48.18
C TRP A 773 -47.01 15.36 48.55
N ARG A 774 -46.63 14.28 47.86
CA ARG A 774 -45.32 13.62 48.05
C ARG A 774 -44.17 14.50 47.58
N ILE A 775 -44.37 15.23 46.48
CA ILE A 775 -43.37 16.20 45.99
C ILE A 775 -43.19 17.32 47.02
N ARG A 776 -44.29 17.83 47.60
CA ARG A 776 -44.26 18.87 48.63
C ARG A 776 -43.64 18.37 49.94
N GLU A 777 -44.01 17.19 50.40
CA GLU A 777 -43.49 16.57 51.63
C GLU A 777 -42.01 16.20 51.48
N GLU A 778 -41.62 15.56 50.37
CA GLU A 778 -40.21 15.26 50.10
C GLU A 778 -39.40 16.55 49.92
N MET A 779 -39.90 17.57 49.21
CA MET A 779 -39.17 18.85 49.04
C MET A 779 -39.05 19.65 50.34
N THR A 780 -40.09 19.66 51.19
CA THR A 780 -40.05 20.34 52.50
C THR A 780 -39.18 19.60 53.50
N ALA A 781 -39.24 18.26 53.54
CA ALA A 781 -38.33 17.44 54.34
C ALA A 781 -36.87 17.60 53.88
N VAL A 782 -36.65 17.79 52.58
CA VAL A 782 -35.34 18.05 51.96
C VAL A 782 -34.84 19.47 52.27
N GLU A 783 -35.73 20.46 52.39
CA GLU A 783 -35.43 21.82 52.89
C GLU A 783 -35.03 21.78 54.38
N GLU A 784 -35.78 21.05 55.22
CA GLU A 784 -35.53 20.88 56.66
C GLU A 784 -34.28 20.05 56.95
N ALA A 785 -34.02 18.98 56.18
CA ALA A 785 -32.83 18.15 56.34
C ALA A 785 -31.53 18.90 55.98
N TYR A 786 -31.62 19.90 55.11
CA TYR A 786 -30.48 20.75 54.71
C TYR A 786 -30.23 21.90 55.69
N ASN A 787 -31.23 22.31 56.48
CA ASN A 787 -31.14 23.39 57.47
C ASN A 787 -31.53 22.91 58.89
N PRO A 788 -30.75 21.99 59.51
CA PRO A 788 -31.20 21.22 60.67
C PRO A 788 -31.13 21.97 62.02
N GLY A 789 -31.16 23.30 62.02
CA GLY A 789 -31.18 24.08 63.25
C GLY A 789 -31.30 25.57 62.94
N GLY A 790 -32.36 26.20 63.45
CA GLY A 790 -32.67 27.62 63.25
C GLY A 790 -31.66 28.62 63.84
N SER A 791 -30.36 28.44 63.61
CA SER A 791 -29.36 29.48 63.82
C SER A 791 -29.47 30.49 62.67
N ARG A 792 -29.97 31.69 63.01
CA ARG A 792 -30.14 32.88 62.15
C ARG A 792 -28.84 33.43 61.52
N THR A 793 -27.77 32.64 61.45
CA THR A 793 -26.45 33.06 60.95
C THR A 793 -26.25 32.77 59.45
N GLY A 794 -27.05 31.88 58.83
CA GLY A 794 -27.01 31.62 57.39
C GLY A 794 -27.90 32.54 56.54
N THR A 795 -29.04 32.96 57.10
CA THR A 795 -30.07 33.73 56.37
C THR A 795 -29.62 35.13 55.92
N TRP A 796 -28.61 35.72 56.56
CA TRP A 796 -28.06 37.01 56.13
C TRP A 796 -27.02 36.88 55.00
N ARG A 797 -26.36 35.71 54.88
CA ARG A 797 -25.31 35.46 53.88
C ARG A 797 -25.89 35.25 52.48
N ASP A 798 -26.97 34.47 52.38
CA ASP A 798 -27.63 34.19 51.10
C ASP A 798 -28.53 35.36 50.64
N ALA A 799 -29.14 36.08 51.59
CA ALA A 799 -29.94 37.26 51.28
C ALA A 799 -29.11 38.47 50.85
N ALA A 800 -27.94 38.70 51.46
CA ALA A 800 -27.06 39.82 51.08
C ALA A 800 -26.37 39.59 49.74
N LEU A 801 -25.94 38.36 49.44
CA LEU A 801 -25.36 37.99 48.15
C LEU A 801 -26.43 37.92 47.06
N GLY A 802 -27.59 37.33 47.35
CA GLY A 802 -28.73 37.28 46.43
C GLY A 802 -29.28 38.67 46.11
N ALA A 803 -29.33 39.59 47.08
CA ALA A 803 -29.70 40.99 46.83
C ALA A 803 -28.61 41.75 46.05
N ALA A 804 -27.32 41.49 46.30
CA ALA A 804 -26.22 42.08 45.55
C ALA A 804 -26.15 41.59 44.09
N VAL A 805 -26.58 40.36 43.84
CA VAL A 805 -26.69 39.75 42.49
C VAL A 805 -27.95 40.20 41.77
N ALA A 806 -29.09 40.31 42.46
CA ALA A 806 -30.33 40.82 41.89
C ALA A 806 -30.23 42.31 41.48
N ASP A 807 -29.55 43.15 42.28
CA ASP A 807 -29.23 44.54 41.92
C ASP A 807 -28.25 44.67 40.72
N LEU A 808 -27.61 43.57 40.29
CA LEU A 808 -26.74 43.50 39.12
C LEU A 808 -27.46 42.99 37.85
N GLU A 809 -28.61 42.31 37.98
CA GLU A 809 -29.41 41.82 36.83
C GLU A 809 -30.23 42.92 36.13
N GLU A 810 -30.49 44.05 36.80
CA GLU A 810 -31.34 45.14 36.26
C GLU A 810 -30.60 46.10 35.30
N ASP A 811 -29.26 46.14 35.31
CA ASP A 811 -28.45 46.96 34.41
C ASP A 811 -27.59 46.07 33.47
N LYS A 812 -27.69 46.29 32.15
CA LYS A 812 -26.89 45.59 31.10
C LYS A 812 -25.38 45.66 31.39
N ALA A 813 -24.81 44.65 32.05
CA ALA A 813 -23.38 44.55 32.34
C ALA A 813 -22.81 43.20 31.83
N THR A 814 -22.26 43.21 30.61
CA THR A 814 -21.61 42.06 29.95
C THR A 814 -20.50 41.39 30.78
N ASN A 815 -19.79 42.14 31.63
CA ASN A 815 -18.64 41.63 32.38
C ASN A 815 -19.03 40.81 33.64
N VAL A 816 -20.21 41.04 34.22
CA VAL A 816 -20.71 40.27 35.38
C VAL A 816 -21.28 38.92 34.93
N SER A 817 -21.93 38.90 33.74
CA SER A 817 -22.42 37.68 33.12
C SER A 817 -21.30 36.71 32.72
N PHE A 818 -20.16 37.21 32.23
CA PHE A 818 -19.00 36.37 31.91
C PHE A 818 -18.34 35.76 33.16
N ALA A 819 -18.23 36.52 34.26
CA ALA A 819 -17.67 36.01 35.51
C ALA A 819 -18.58 34.94 36.17
N MET A 820 -19.91 35.11 36.12
CA MET A 820 -20.86 34.10 36.60
C MET A 820 -20.89 32.86 35.69
N PHE A 821 -20.74 33.02 34.37
CA PHE A 821 -20.61 31.91 33.43
C PHE A 821 -19.35 31.06 33.70
N LEU A 822 -18.22 31.67 34.07
CA LEU A 822 -16.98 30.93 34.37
C LEU A 822 -17.05 30.11 35.66
N VAL A 823 -18.04 30.35 36.53
CA VAL A 823 -18.23 29.64 37.81
C VAL A 823 -19.40 28.62 37.72
N ASP A 824 -20.15 28.59 36.62
CA ASP A 824 -21.19 27.58 36.38
C ASP A 824 -20.57 26.18 36.18
N TYR A 825 -21.04 25.20 36.95
CA TYR A 825 -20.54 23.83 36.93
C TYR A 825 -20.71 23.18 35.55
N ASN A 826 -21.78 23.54 34.81
CA ASN A 826 -21.98 23.05 33.45
C ASN A 826 -20.95 23.61 32.48
N ALA A 827 -20.60 24.89 32.63
CA ALA A 827 -19.57 25.54 31.84
C ALA A 827 -18.20 24.92 32.12
N VAL A 828 -17.85 24.72 33.39
CA VAL A 828 -16.59 24.08 33.80
C VAL A 828 -16.43 22.69 33.19
N GLU A 829 -17.42 21.80 33.32
CA GLU A 829 -17.38 20.47 32.69
C GLU A 829 -17.26 20.58 31.16
N SER A 830 -18.00 21.47 30.52
CA SER A 830 -17.95 21.62 29.05
C SER A 830 -16.59 22.09 28.54
N VAL A 831 -15.94 23.02 29.26
CA VAL A 831 -14.59 23.52 28.93
C VAL A 831 -13.55 22.41 29.11
N LEU A 832 -13.59 21.69 30.23
CA LEU A 832 -12.66 20.59 30.49
C LEU A 832 -12.85 19.44 29.48
N LEU A 833 -14.09 19.11 29.10
CA LEU A 833 -14.36 18.13 28.05
C LEU A 833 -13.85 18.58 26.67
N ALA A 834 -14.04 19.85 26.32
CA ALA A 834 -13.49 20.41 25.08
C ALA A 834 -11.96 20.35 25.06
N CYS A 835 -11.29 20.69 26.16
CA CYS A 835 -9.85 20.51 26.30
C CYS A 835 -9.45 19.03 26.13
N GLY A 836 -10.20 18.09 26.73
CA GLY A 836 -9.95 16.66 26.58
C GLY A 836 -10.10 16.15 25.13
N VAL A 837 -11.08 16.67 24.38
CA VAL A 837 -11.27 16.39 22.94
C VAL A 837 -10.07 16.90 22.13
N LEU A 838 -9.61 18.12 22.40
CA LEU A 838 -8.45 18.70 21.70
C LEU A 838 -7.16 17.94 21.99
N VAL A 839 -6.90 17.56 23.26
CA VAL A 839 -5.72 16.76 23.62
C VAL A 839 -5.75 15.40 22.91
N ASN A 840 -6.92 14.76 22.82
CA ASN A 840 -7.06 13.49 22.09
C ASN A 840 -6.83 13.66 20.57
N LEU A 841 -7.37 14.73 19.98
CA LEU A 841 -7.12 15.08 18.58
C LEU A 841 -5.63 15.28 18.30
N SER A 842 -4.90 15.97 19.19
CA SER A 842 -3.45 16.13 19.09
C SER A 842 -2.71 14.79 19.15
N GLY A 843 -3.20 13.82 19.93
CA GLY A 843 -2.69 12.45 19.92
C GLY A 843 -2.76 11.79 18.54
N ILE A 844 -3.86 11.99 17.79
CA ILE A 844 -3.99 11.52 16.41
C ILE A 844 -3.01 12.26 15.48
N MET A 845 -2.81 13.57 15.70
CA MET A 845 -1.84 14.36 14.92
C MET A 845 -0.40 13.89 15.14
N PHE A 846 -0.01 13.55 16.38
CA PHE A 846 1.30 12.98 16.69
C PHE A 846 1.53 11.60 16.05
N LEU A 847 0.46 10.85 15.73
CA LEU A 847 0.53 9.58 15.00
C LEU A 847 0.62 9.74 13.48
N SER A 848 0.51 10.96 12.96
CA SER A 848 0.59 11.18 11.51
C SER A 848 1.99 10.82 10.99
N ASN A 849 2.06 10.30 9.76
CA ASN A 849 3.33 9.96 9.10
C ASN A 849 4.30 11.14 9.06
N ARG A 850 3.79 12.38 9.10
CA ARG A 850 4.60 13.61 9.16
C ARG A 850 5.57 13.66 10.35
N PHE A 851 5.19 13.13 11.51
CA PHE A 851 6.01 13.15 12.73
C PHE A 851 6.51 11.75 13.13
N ASN A 852 5.95 10.70 12.52
CA ASN A 852 6.30 9.32 12.84
C ASN A 852 7.41 8.75 11.93
N ASP A 853 7.61 9.35 10.75
CA ASP A 853 8.71 9.02 9.83
C ASP A 853 10.02 9.70 10.31
N PRO A 854 11.09 8.94 10.63
CA PRO A 854 12.36 9.48 11.11
C PRO A 854 13.04 10.47 10.14
N GLU A 855 12.86 10.30 8.82
CA GLU A 855 13.47 11.20 7.83
C GLU A 855 12.75 12.54 7.80
N LEU A 856 11.41 12.54 7.73
CA LEU A 856 10.57 13.74 7.79
C LEU A 856 10.63 14.42 9.17
N MET A 857 10.78 13.64 10.24
CA MET A 857 10.82 14.16 11.60
C MET A 857 11.98 15.12 11.80
N SER A 858 13.14 14.86 11.19
CA SER A 858 14.30 15.77 11.23
C SER A 858 14.01 17.15 10.63
N TYR A 859 13.10 17.21 9.64
CA TYR A 859 12.69 18.44 8.96
C TYR A 859 11.55 19.17 9.70
N TYR A 860 10.65 18.43 10.35
CA TYR A 860 9.48 18.98 11.06
C TYR A 860 9.62 19.00 12.60
N THR A 861 10.84 18.88 13.15
CA THR A 861 11.08 18.91 14.61
C THR A 861 10.49 20.16 15.26
N GLU A 862 10.69 21.32 14.65
CA GLU A 862 10.14 22.60 15.13
C GLU A 862 8.61 22.60 15.20
N GLU A 863 7.93 22.01 14.22
CA GLU A 863 6.47 21.90 14.22
C GLU A 863 5.97 20.89 15.26
N TYR A 864 6.68 19.77 15.42
CA TYR A 864 6.40 18.76 16.45
C TYR A 864 6.54 19.35 17.86
N ASP A 865 7.61 20.09 18.12
CA ASP A 865 7.87 20.76 19.39
C ASP A 865 6.87 21.90 19.64
N GLN A 866 6.50 22.67 18.62
CA GLN A 866 5.45 23.69 18.74
C GLN A 866 4.09 23.08 19.08
N LEU A 867 3.72 21.97 18.43
CA LEU A 867 2.50 21.23 18.77
C LEU A 867 2.56 20.69 20.20
N ALA A 868 3.71 20.14 20.62
CA ALA A 868 3.94 19.67 21.98
C ALA A 868 3.74 20.78 23.03
N ILE A 869 4.34 21.96 22.78
CA ILE A 869 4.22 23.13 23.65
C ILE A 869 2.78 23.65 23.68
N ALA A 870 2.10 23.71 22.54
CA ALA A 870 0.71 24.15 22.47
C ALA A 870 -0.22 23.25 23.29
N VAL A 871 -0.08 21.92 23.17
CA VAL A 871 -0.87 20.94 23.93
C VAL A 871 -0.51 20.98 25.42
N ALA A 872 0.77 21.09 25.78
CA ALA A 872 1.20 21.21 27.16
C ALA A 872 0.63 22.49 27.81
N THR A 873 0.65 23.60 27.07
CA THR A 873 0.07 24.88 27.51
C THR A 873 -1.43 24.78 27.69
N LEU A 874 -2.15 24.09 26.79
CA LEU A 874 -3.59 23.83 26.92
C LEU A 874 -3.91 23.06 28.20
N ILE A 875 -3.16 21.99 28.49
CA ILE A 875 -3.32 21.19 29.71
C ILE A 875 -3.03 22.04 30.94
N LEU A 876 -1.91 22.77 30.97
CA LEU A 876 -1.54 23.63 32.09
C LEU A 876 -2.57 24.73 32.36
N LEU A 877 -3.03 25.43 31.32
CA LEU A 877 -4.06 26.46 31.44
C LEU A 877 -5.38 25.89 31.97
N SER A 878 -5.79 24.70 31.52
CA SER A 878 -7.00 24.04 32.02
C SER A 878 -6.87 23.64 33.51
N CYS A 879 -5.68 23.18 33.93
CA CYS A 879 -5.40 22.84 35.33
C CYS A 879 -5.41 24.10 36.21
N VAL A 880 -4.79 25.19 35.74
CA VAL A 880 -4.79 26.49 36.44
C VAL A 880 -6.21 27.06 36.51
N TYR A 881 -6.97 26.99 35.42
CA TYR A 881 -8.38 27.41 35.39
C TYR A 881 -9.20 26.67 36.45
N PHE A 882 -9.16 25.33 36.46
CA PHE A 882 -9.86 24.53 37.46
C PHE A 882 -9.37 24.81 38.88
N GLY A 883 -8.05 24.90 39.08
CA GLY A 883 -7.45 25.16 40.40
C GLY A 883 -7.80 26.53 40.96
N LEU A 884 -7.83 27.58 40.13
CA LEU A 884 -8.26 28.92 40.53
C LEU A 884 -9.75 28.96 40.87
N LEU A 885 -10.60 28.27 40.11
CA LEU A 885 -12.02 28.17 40.41
C LEU A 885 -12.28 27.38 41.68
N LEU A 886 -11.57 26.27 41.90
CA LEU A 886 -11.65 25.50 43.13
C LEU A 886 -11.20 26.35 44.34
N ALA A 887 -10.10 27.08 44.19
CA ALA A 887 -9.62 27.98 45.23
C ALA A 887 -10.61 29.12 45.49
N PHE A 888 -11.27 29.63 44.45
CA PHE A 888 -12.32 30.64 44.54
C PHE A 888 -13.56 30.11 45.27
N GLU A 889 -14.08 28.94 44.90
CA GLU A 889 -15.17 28.25 45.60
C GLU A 889 -14.85 28.01 47.08
N VAL A 890 -13.67 27.46 47.37
CA VAL A 890 -13.19 27.25 48.75
C VAL A 890 -13.06 28.60 49.48
N PHE A 891 -12.55 29.65 48.84
CA PHE A 891 -12.42 30.98 49.43
C PHE A 891 -13.77 31.63 49.74
N PHE A 892 -14.74 31.52 48.83
CA PHE A 892 -16.12 31.98 49.03
C PHE A 892 -16.77 31.29 50.22
N MET A 893 -16.59 29.98 50.36
CA MET A 893 -17.10 29.21 51.49
C MET A 893 -16.36 29.50 52.82
N LEU A 894 -15.06 29.83 52.76
CA LEU A 894 -14.25 30.11 53.96
C LEU A 894 -14.44 31.54 54.50
N ASN A 895 -14.59 32.56 53.64
CA ASN A 895 -14.67 33.98 54.02
C ASN A 895 -15.77 34.74 53.25
N PRO A 896 -17.06 34.44 53.49
CA PRO A 896 -18.17 35.01 52.71
C PRO A 896 -18.27 36.55 52.80
N GLU A 897 -17.88 37.16 53.93
CA GLU A 897 -17.88 38.62 54.08
C GLU A 897 -16.81 39.32 53.23
N ARG A 898 -15.64 38.70 53.06
CA ARG A 898 -14.55 39.23 52.21
C ARG A 898 -14.80 38.92 50.73
N ALA A 899 -15.47 37.81 50.44
CA ALA A 899 -15.87 37.45 49.08
C ALA A 899 -16.86 38.47 48.49
N ALA A 900 -17.84 38.94 49.28
CA ALA A 900 -18.73 40.03 48.89
C ALA A 900 -17.97 41.34 48.58
N TRP A 901 -16.90 41.63 49.33
CA TRP A 901 -16.02 42.78 49.08
C TRP A 901 -15.18 42.63 47.80
N CYS A 902 -14.71 41.42 47.48
CA CYS A 902 -14.01 41.12 46.22
C CYS A 902 -14.92 41.27 44.98
N VAL A 903 -16.20 40.88 45.08
CA VAL A 903 -17.19 41.13 44.00
C VAL A 903 -17.50 42.63 43.89
N ALA A 904 -17.59 43.35 45.02
CA ALA A 904 -17.75 44.80 45.02
C ALA A 904 -16.55 45.56 44.40
N LEU A 905 -15.36 44.95 44.37
CA LEU A 905 -14.20 45.48 43.66
C LEU A 905 -14.38 45.53 42.13
N CYS A 906 -15.27 44.70 41.56
CA CYS A 906 -15.66 44.75 40.16
C CYS A 906 -16.78 45.76 39.85
N THR A 907 -17.16 46.60 40.82
CA THR A 907 -18.23 47.62 40.70
C THR A 907 -17.70 49.06 40.86
N THR A 908 -18.45 50.07 40.41
CA THR A 908 -18.04 51.48 40.41
C THR A 908 -17.90 52.08 41.83
N ARG A 909 -17.05 53.11 41.98
CA ARG A 909 -16.71 53.75 43.27
C ARG A 909 -17.93 54.23 44.07
N ALA A 910 -18.97 54.73 43.39
CA ALA A 910 -20.21 55.18 44.01
C ALA A 910 -21.09 54.02 44.55
N LYS A 911 -21.04 52.84 43.92
CA LYS A 911 -21.76 51.64 44.38
C LYS A 911 -21.03 50.96 45.55
N ARG A 912 -19.68 51.01 45.59
CA ARG A 912 -18.87 50.57 46.76
C ARG A 912 -19.24 51.30 48.06
N GLU A 913 -19.52 52.60 48.00
CA GLU A 913 -19.94 53.38 49.18
C GLU A 913 -21.37 53.06 49.66
N LYS A 914 -22.32 52.82 48.75
CA LYS A 914 -23.68 52.39 49.10
C LYS A 914 -23.70 51.00 49.73
N MET A 915 -22.94 50.06 49.17
CA MET A 915 -22.84 48.69 49.68
C MET A 915 -22.12 48.67 51.04
N ALA A 916 -21.06 49.47 51.22
CA ALA A 916 -20.37 49.64 52.50
C ALA A 916 -21.26 50.26 53.60
N LYS A 917 -22.12 51.24 53.28
CA LYS A 917 -23.10 51.83 54.22
C LYS A 917 -24.22 50.85 54.64
N LYS A 918 -24.61 49.97 53.72
CA LYS A 918 -25.62 48.92 53.98
C LYS A 918 -25.03 47.77 54.83
N ILE A 919 -23.74 47.48 54.66
CA ILE A 919 -22.98 46.49 55.44
C ILE A 919 -22.60 47.03 56.83
N SER A 920 -22.37 48.35 57.01
CA SER A 920 -22.06 48.95 58.32
C SER A 920 -23.27 49.13 59.25
N GLY A 921 -24.49 48.82 58.78
CA GLY A 921 -25.72 48.97 59.57
C GLY A 921 -26.10 50.43 59.86
N GLU A 922 -25.67 51.36 59.01
CA GLU A 922 -25.88 52.80 59.24
C GLU A 922 -27.25 53.30 58.73
N ASP A 923 -27.83 52.61 57.73
CA ASP A 923 -29.17 52.89 57.20
C ASP A 923 -30.32 52.49 58.16
N ASP A 924 -30.08 51.56 59.09
CA ASP A 924 -31.06 51.18 60.11
C ASP A 924 -31.13 52.21 61.25
N LYS A 925 -30.04 52.96 61.52
CA LYS A 925 -30.02 54.00 62.56
C LYS A 925 -30.73 55.29 62.13
N THR A 926 -30.73 55.62 60.84
CA THR A 926 -31.47 56.77 60.29
C THR A 926 -32.96 56.47 60.16
N LYS A 927 -33.37 55.23 59.86
CA LYS A 927 -34.78 54.81 59.86
C LYS A 927 -35.37 54.62 61.26
N ALA A 928 -34.60 54.15 62.24
CA ALA A 928 -35.04 54.04 63.63
C ALA A 928 -35.25 55.43 64.30
N ARG A 929 -34.55 56.48 63.86
CA ARG A 929 -34.70 57.84 64.42
C ARG A 929 -35.93 58.59 63.89
N ALA A 930 -36.54 58.12 62.79
CA ALA A 930 -37.76 58.68 62.22
C ALA A 930 -39.07 58.02 62.71
N SER A 931 -38.98 56.97 63.54
CA SER A 931 -40.15 56.21 64.04
C SER A 931 -40.57 56.56 65.48
N ALA A 932 -39.95 57.53 66.14
CA ALA A 932 -40.37 58.01 67.46
C ALA A 932 -41.22 59.28 67.32
N GLY A 933 -42.45 59.14 66.79
CA GLY A 933 -43.42 60.24 66.78
C GLY A 933 -44.47 60.12 65.71
N ALA A 934 -45.50 59.31 65.96
CA ALA A 934 -46.91 59.54 65.62
C ALA A 934 -47.66 58.20 65.55
N GLY A 935 -48.64 58.03 66.43
CA GLY A 935 -49.55 56.89 66.42
C GLY A 935 -50.85 57.19 65.65
N GLY A 936 -51.57 56.12 65.34
CA GLY A 936 -53.02 56.12 65.20
C GLY A 936 -53.60 56.18 63.78
N LYS A 937 -54.40 55.14 63.48
CA LYS A 937 -55.57 55.07 62.57
C LYS A 937 -55.38 54.82 61.07
N THR A 938 -55.99 53.69 60.69
CA THR A 938 -56.94 53.44 59.59
C THR A 938 -56.70 54.05 58.21
N VAL A 939 -56.57 53.12 57.27
CA VAL A 939 -56.94 53.13 55.85
C VAL A 939 -57.97 54.20 55.48
N GLY A 940 -57.56 55.12 54.61
CA GLY A 940 -58.37 56.13 53.95
C GLY A 940 -57.51 57.09 53.12
N ASP A 941 -57.61 56.97 51.81
CA ASP A 941 -57.22 57.90 50.74
C ASP A 941 -55.74 58.14 50.41
N ILE A 942 -55.32 57.47 49.33
CA ILE A 942 -54.24 57.88 48.44
C ILE A 942 -54.83 58.87 47.42
N HIS A 943 -54.25 60.07 47.32
CA HIS A 943 -54.34 60.88 46.10
C HIS A 943 -52.97 60.96 45.43
N MET A 944 -52.99 60.70 44.13
CA MET A 944 -51.86 60.57 43.22
C MET A 944 -51.69 61.86 42.40
N GLU A 945 -50.44 62.33 42.27
CA GLU A 945 -49.92 63.07 41.12
C GLU A 945 -48.63 62.33 40.70
N GLN A 946 -48.25 62.09 39.44
CA GLN A 946 -48.78 62.38 38.10
C GLN A 946 -47.93 61.54 37.09
N SER A 947 -48.38 61.45 35.83
CA SER A 947 -47.77 60.82 34.62
C SER A 947 -48.08 59.33 34.41
N ALA A 948 -49.16 58.87 33.75
CA ALA A 948 -49.99 59.34 32.63
C ALA A 948 -49.18 59.43 31.31
N PHE A 949 -49.36 58.56 30.31
CA PHE A 949 -50.53 58.54 29.42
C PHE A 949 -50.52 57.29 28.48
N VAL A 950 -50.78 56.09 29.01
CA VAL A 950 -51.32 54.92 28.25
C VAL A 950 -52.32 54.17 29.15
N SER A 951 -53.18 54.93 29.84
CA SER A 951 -54.18 54.41 30.80
C SER A 951 -55.63 54.65 30.34
N SER A 952 -55.86 54.95 29.07
CA SER A 952 -57.19 55.38 28.59
C SER A 952 -58.01 54.32 27.83
N ARG A 953 -57.53 53.07 27.72
CA ARG A 953 -58.33 51.96 27.13
C ARG A 953 -58.57 50.77 28.06
N ALA A 954 -57.66 50.49 28.99
CA ALA A 954 -57.78 49.37 29.93
C ALA A 954 -58.70 49.66 31.14
N ALA A 955 -58.86 50.93 31.53
CA ALA A 955 -59.66 51.31 32.71
C ALA A 955 -61.18 51.16 32.51
N SER A 956 -61.66 51.05 31.27
CA SER A 956 -63.07 50.75 30.98
C SER A 956 -63.37 49.25 30.99
N GLU A 957 -62.37 48.39 30.79
CA GLU A 957 -62.51 46.94 30.76
C GLU A 957 -62.45 46.33 32.17
N THR A 958 -61.60 46.87 33.05
CA THR A 958 -61.49 46.42 34.45
C THR A 958 -62.70 46.81 35.31
N ALA A 959 -63.31 47.97 35.07
CA ALA A 959 -64.52 48.38 35.79
C ALA A 959 -65.75 47.51 35.43
N GLN A 960 -65.81 46.95 34.22
CA GLN A 960 -66.87 46.02 33.81
C GLN A 960 -66.57 44.56 34.20
N ALA A 961 -65.29 44.20 34.35
CA ALA A 961 -64.86 42.89 34.83
C ALA A 961 -65.23 42.67 36.32
N ASP A 962 -65.05 43.68 37.17
CA ASP A 962 -65.40 43.58 38.60
C ASP A 962 -66.92 43.47 38.82
N VAL A 963 -67.73 44.15 37.98
CA VAL A 963 -69.20 44.05 38.03
C VAL A 963 -69.69 42.71 37.48
N ALA A 964 -69.05 42.15 36.45
CA ALA A 964 -69.42 40.84 35.89
C ALA A 964 -68.95 39.67 36.78
N GLY A 965 -67.80 39.80 37.45
CA GLY A 965 -67.29 38.82 38.41
C GLY A 965 -68.16 38.73 39.67
N GLY A 966 -68.56 39.87 40.24
CA GLY A 966 -69.43 39.90 41.42
C GLY A 966 -70.87 39.39 41.18
N VAL A 967 -71.32 39.32 39.92
CA VAL A 967 -72.64 38.81 39.53
C VAL A 967 -72.65 37.28 39.35
N LEU A 968 -71.48 36.66 39.12
CA LEU A 968 -71.36 35.20 39.01
C LEU A 968 -71.26 34.51 40.38
N ASP A 969 -70.97 35.26 41.43
CA ASP A 969 -70.76 34.77 42.80
C ASP A 969 -71.95 35.05 43.75
N SER A 970 -73.06 35.65 43.28
CA SER A 970 -74.26 35.94 44.10
C SER A 970 -75.39 34.92 43.91
N GLU A 971 -76.02 34.46 45.00
CA GLU A 971 -77.15 33.51 44.97
C GLU A 971 -78.51 34.13 44.51
N ASP A 972 -78.58 35.46 44.34
CA ASP A 972 -79.77 36.15 43.82
C ASP A 972 -79.68 36.38 42.29
N PRO A 973 -80.80 36.29 41.54
CA PRO A 973 -80.80 36.47 40.09
C PRO A 973 -80.44 37.92 39.67
N PRO A 974 -79.59 38.12 38.64
CA PRO A 974 -79.06 39.45 38.32
C PRO A 974 -80.13 40.39 37.77
N ASP A 975 -80.07 41.67 38.15
CA ASP A 975 -80.98 42.71 37.66
C ASP A 975 -80.74 43.06 36.17
N LYS A 976 -81.65 43.84 35.58
CA LYS A 976 -81.60 44.21 34.16
C LYS A 976 -80.37 45.04 33.78
N HIS A 977 -79.80 45.81 34.71
CA HIS A 977 -78.57 46.58 34.56
C HIS A 977 -77.32 45.70 34.70
N GLN A 978 -77.32 44.71 35.59
CA GLN A 978 -76.25 43.73 35.75
C GLN A 978 -76.10 42.84 34.50
N TRP A 979 -77.22 42.39 33.91
CA TRP A 979 -77.20 41.66 32.63
C TRP A 979 -76.77 42.51 31.42
N ALA A 980 -76.90 43.83 31.49
CA ALA A 980 -76.38 44.73 30.48
C ALA A 980 -74.85 44.88 30.60
N ALA A 981 -74.32 44.93 31.83
CA ALA A 981 -72.88 45.00 32.11
C ALA A 981 -72.14 43.71 31.68
N VAL A 982 -72.70 42.53 31.98
CA VAL A 982 -72.11 41.24 31.57
C VAL A 982 -72.07 41.09 30.05
N ARG A 983 -73.13 41.50 29.34
CA ARG A 983 -73.17 41.48 27.87
C ARG A 983 -72.20 42.48 27.22
N ALA A 984 -72.01 43.65 27.83
CA ALA A 984 -71.02 44.61 27.37
C ALA A 984 -69.60 44.03 27.52
N HIS A 985 -69.29 43.43 28.68
CA HIS A 985 -67.98 42.85 28.95
C HIS A 985 -67.65 41.64 28.06
N ALA A 986 -68.62 40.75 27.81
CA ALA A 986 -68.47 39.61 26.90
C ALA A 986 -68.17 40.05 25.46
N LYS A 987 -68.76 41.17 25.01
CA LYS A 987 -68.52 41.73 23.68
C LYS A 987 -67.11 42.30 23.56
N THR A 988 -66.59 42.90 24.63
CA THR A 988 -65.23 43.44 24.68
C THR A 988 -64.16 42.33 24.69
N LEU A 989 -64.41 41.24 25.42
CA LEU A 989 -63.57 40.03 25.39
C LEU A 989 -63.53 39.36 24.01
N GLN A 990 -64.65 39.34 23.28
CA GLN A 990 -64.69 38.83 21.91
C GLN A 990 -63.79 39.64 20.96
N THR A 991 -63.83 40.97 21.03
CA THR A 991 -62.95 41.83 20.23
C THR A 991 -61.47 41.64 20.56
N SER A 992 -61.10 41.46 21.84
CA SER A 992 -59.72 41.22 22.26
C SER A 992 -59.18 39.86 21.78
N VAL A 993 -60.04 38.83 21.71
CA VAL A 993 -59.68 37.52 21.15
C VAL A 993 -59.47 37.58 19.63
N GLU A 994 -60.25 38.39 18.91
CA GLU A 994 -60.07 38.59 17.46
C GLU A 994 -58.80 39.39 17.12
N GLU A 995 -58.44 40.37 17.94
CA GLU A 995 -57.19 41.13 17.85
C GLU A 995 -55.96 40.23 18.04
N LEU A 996 -55.97 39.36 19.07
CA LEU A 996 -54.89 38.40 19.33
C LEU A 996 -54.77 37.34 18.22
N ARG A 997 -55.90 36.90 17.64
CA ARG A 997 -55.90 36.00 16.47
C ARG A 997 -55.32 36.66 15.22
N SER A 998 -55.55 37.97 15.03
CA SER A 998 -54.95 38.76 13.95
C SER A 998 -53.43 38.89 14.10
N GLN A 999 -52.94 39.17 15.31
CA GLN A 999 -51.51 39.25 15.61
C GLN A 999 -50.79 37.90 15.42
N SER A 1000 -51.41 36.80 15.83
CA SER A 1000 -50.88 35.44 15.61
C SER A 1000 -50.77 35.07 14.11
N ARG A 1001 -51.75 35.51 13.29
CA ARG A 1001 -51.70 35.31 11.82
C ARG A 1001 -50.56 36.10 11.18
N LYS A 1002 -50.32 37.35 11.59
CA LYS A 1002 -49.20 38.18 11.11
C LYS A 1002 -47.83 37.60 11.51
N ALA A 1003 -47.71 37.03 12.71
CA ALA A 1003 -46.49 36.36 13.14
C ALA A 1003 -46.19 35.07 12.34
N ARG A 1004 -47.24 34.30 11.98
CA ARG A 1004 -47.11 33.11 11.13
C ARG A 1004 -46.71 33.43 9.69
N THR A 1005 -47.24 34.51 9.10
CA THR A 1005 -46.87 34.93 7.73
C THR A 1005 -45.44 35.49 7.64
N LEU A 1006 -44.95 36.17 8.69
CA LEU A 1006 -43.53 36.59 8.77
C LEU A 1006 -42.57 35.40 8.92
N GLY A 1007 -42.99 34.35 9.65
CA GLY A 1007 -42.23 33.10 9.78
C GLY A 1007 -42.11 32.33 8.45
N SER A 1008 -43.20 32.23 7.69
CA SER A 1008 -43.18 31.57 6.38
C SER A 1008 -42.37 32.35 5.33
N ALA A 1009 -42.42 33.69 5.36
CA ALA A 1009 -41.62 34.55 4.48
C ALA A 1009 -40.11 34.40 4.74
N ARG A 1010 -39.69 34.27 6.01
CA ARG A 1010 -38.28 33.99 6.39
C ARG A 1010 -37.82 32.60 5.94
N GLN A 1011 -38.69 31.58 5.99
CA GLN A 1011 -38.38 30.24 5.47
C GLN A 1011 -38.31 30.19 3.93
N GLN A 1012 -39.13 30.98 3.22
CA GLN A 1012 -39.04 31.09 1.76
C GLN A 1012 -37.82 31.89 1.29
N ALA A 1013 -37.39 32.92 2.03
CA ALA A 1013 -36.14 33.64 1.78
C ALA A 1013 -34.92 32.71 1.98
N ALA A 1014 -34.89 31.93 3.07
CA ALA A 1014 -33.82 30.96 3.33
C ALA A 1014 -33.75 29.82 2.29
N LYS A 1015 -34.90 29.40 1.73
CA LYS A 1015 -34.94 28.42 0.62
C LYS A 1015 -34.46 29.01 -0.71
N ARG A 1016 -34.71 30.29 -0.99
CA ARG A 1016 -34.19 30.99 -2.18
C ARG A 1016 -32.67 31.18 -2.12
N ASP A 1017 -32.12 31.52 -0.95
CA ASP A 1017 -30.68 31.63 -0.74
C ASP A 1017 -29.97 30.26 -0.82
N ALA A 1018 -30.62 29.19 -0.37
CA ALA A 1018 -30.11 27.83 -0.52
C ALA A 1018 -30.11 27.36 -1.99
N ALA A 1019 -31.17 27.70 -2.76
CA ALA A 1019 -31.27 27.36 -4.18
C ALA A 1019 -30.24 28.12 -5.05
N ALA A 1020 -29.94 29.38 -4.72
CA ALA A 1020 -28.91 30.17 -5.40
C ALA A 1020 -27.49 29.60 -5.19
N ARG A 1021 -27.18 29.08 -4.00
CA ARG A 1021 -25.88 28.44 -3.69
C ARG A 1021 -25.68 27.07 -4.35
N THR A 1022 -26.76 26.35 -4.67
CA THR A 1022 -26.70 25.10 -5.46
C THR A 1022 -26.59 25.34 -6.96
N SER A 1023 -27.02 26.50 -7.47
CA SER A 1023 -26.88 26.87 -8.89
C SER A 1023 -25.42 27.21 -9.25
N GLU A 1024 -24.61 27.68 -8.31
CA GLU A 1024 -23.20 28.04 -8.52
C GLU A 1024 -22.24 26.84 -8.45
N LYS A 1025 -22.71 25.68 -7.96
CA LYS A 1025 -21.91 24.44 -7.84
C LYS A 1025 -22.25 23.36 -8.87
N ALA A 1026 -23.21 23.62 -9.77
CA ALA A 1026 -23.66 22.66 -10.79
C ALA A 1026 -23.06 22.88 -12.19
N THR A 1027 -22.02 23.72 -12.33
CA THR A 1027 -21.20 23.85 -13.55
C THR A 1027 -19.77 23.38 -13.29
N SER A 1028 -19.60 22.11 -12.90
CA SER A 1028 -18.32 21.39 -13.01
C SER A 1028 -18.51 19.92 -12.61
N ALA A 1029 -18.19 19.01 -13.53
CA ALA A 1029 -17.91 17.59 -13.34
C ALA A 1029 -19.09 16.60 -13.06
N ASP A 1030 -19.66 16.17 -14.19
CA ASP A 1030 -19.90 14.79 -14.67
C ASP A 1030 -19.87 13.58 -13.70
N GLY A 1031 -21.03 12.94 -13.56
CA GLY A 1031 -21.32 11.57 -13.99
C GLY A 1031 -20.45 10.38 -13.54
N SER A 1032 -20.87 9.71 -12.46
CA SER A 1032 -21.19 8.26 -12.39
C SER A 1032 -20.85 7.64 -11.02
N GLU A 1033 -21.88 7.30 -10.24
CA GLU A 1033 -21.95 6.26 -9.17
C GLU A 1033 -22.99 6.67 -8.10
N LEU A 1034 -24.29 6.49 -8.38
CA LEU A 1034 -25.33 6.56 -7.35
C LEU A 1034 -26.63 5.85 -7.77
N VAL A 1035 -26.52 4.55 -8.10
CA VAL A 1035 -27.70 3.70 -8.40
C VAL A 1035 -27.91 2.55 -7.39
N TYR A 1036 -27.04 2.33 -6.40
CA TYR A 1036 -27.15 1.10 -5.60
C TYR A 1036 -27.92 1.17 -4.25
N TYR A 1037 -28.37 2.34 -3.77
CA TYR A 1037 -29.04 2.42 -2.44
C TYR A 1037 -30.41 3.10 -2.42
N TRP A 1038 -31.25 2.87 -3.44
CA TRP A 1038 -32.64 3.35 -3.46
C TRP A 1038 -33.70 2.25 -3.68
N HIS A 1039 -33.45 1.03 -3.16
CA HIS A 1039 -34.42 -0.08 -3.28
C HIS A 1039 -34.72 -0.91 -2.02
N LYS A 1040 -34.31 -0.48 -0.81
CA LYS A 1040 -34.58 -1.23 0.43
C LYS A 1040 -35.31 -0.48 1.56
N ALA A 1041 -35.82 0.73 1.31
CA ALA A 1041 -36.50 1.54 2.35
C ALA A 1041 -37.95 1.95 2.01
N SER A 1042 -38.63 1.23 1.10
CA SER A 1042 -40.03 1.50 0.71
C SER A 1042 -41.02 0.37 1.07
N LYS A 1043 -40.66 -0.54 1.98
CA LYS A 1043 -41.49 -1.73 2.26
C LYS A 1043 -41.77 -2.06 3.73
N MET A 1044 -41.66 -1.11 4.66
CA MET A 1044 -42.11 -1.30 6.04
C MET A 1044 -42.66 -0.02 6.68
N LEU A 1045 -43.80 0.46 6.21
CA LEU A 1045 -44.71 1.33 6.99
C LEU A 1045 -46.05 1.50 6.25
N SER A 1046 -46.80 0.40 6.12
CA SER A 1046 -48.26 0.49 6.00
C SER A 1046 -48.89 -0.71 6.72
N ARG A 1047 -49.52 -0.43 7.87
CA ARG A 1047 -50.86 -0.90 8.23
C ARG A 1047 -51.17 -0.56 9.68
N SER A 1048 -52.11 0.35 9.82
CA SER A 1048 -52.82 0.67 11.06
C SER A 1048 -54.01 -0.28 11.27
N LYS A 1049 -54.12 -0.77 12.52
CA LYS A 1049 -55.34 -1.07 13.32
C LYS A 1049 -56.24 -2.27 12.93
N PRO A 1050 -57.18 -2.77 13.80
CA PRO A 1050 -57.59 -2.31 15.16
C PRO A 1050 -57.83 -3.40 16.27
N LEU A 1051 -58.05 -2.91 17.50
CA LEU A 1051 -58.97 -3.33 18.60
C LEU A 1051 -59.03 -4.80 19.07
N VAL A 1052 -58.64 -5.06 20.33
CA VAL A 1052 -59.50 -5.14 21.55
C VAL A 1052 -58.73 -4.55 22.72
#